data_AF-A2FVC3-F1
#
_entry.id   AF-A2FVC3-F1
#
_cell.length_a   1.000
_cell.length_b   1.000
_cell.length_c   1.000
_cell.angle_alpha   90.00
_cell.angle_beta   90.00
_cell.angle_gamma   90.00
#
_symmetry.space_group_name_H-M   'P 1'
#
loop_
_entity.id
_entity.type
_entity.pdbx_description
1 polymer ?
#
loop_
_entity_poly.entity_id
_entity_poly.type
_entity_poly.pdbx_seq_one_letter_code
_entity_poly.pdbx_strand_id
1 'polypeptide(L)'
;MTEEKNEIPLEDKPDQPEYSDAFIILSDDKYPSLSNFYTKYSSMHVIDFSIYHPDCWVNIEEASIDDLPLIQNKSAASYIDDFVTEFDKISREDMFTNVPQILQAVGGFIINQTPPKIGAPMVTRWEPPICQISPTLPSLLVFLCRILHRVQDPQKFFYFLRTGIFSQMWTQKSCLQNPKLMAVTACSIKGKPEYWAVLDRDRKFYLYRVNKKGCELKLEKEISKTVSNSEKTSVTVLDNLHQNLIDFSPLTQATTEFWDIIFTHVKLPFPFFYKDSLEFYPGILYDAFYQSLTSTDCILVQSFMRTDIYDLVIWEGIVKCFQHAQKLEVLLHCVFSLTFQEGSFPTPMTFFQPNHFLLFARAFGRNFWSYYHEHFFHKIVDLIDSKENLTDQYDQPNIRECEKLVFSVLKYIMAGYSYIPPEWRLALNILRSYINVRYNNVGTLTLMLSIFFGFGMIYGFFLRPYHFVKTLKMQHPKNLDTLLNILYVPFTLNLFGGETKMYYQWNPRLEFNFYPQYYAFLLKISDLNFEVRYGMPDNKSLGYSIHNCMKAMFCQKFYDVLKDSISKVITANTVAETMLGWSFTIVLSRFFLRIYDPQPKIKPKKIVQLLKPVVLPKMPTYAKTESSYSKKAIRIHSGRGITGQVTRFDDIKEENDFGDDIDPFTIRDDEEVDYFVPSAMQLPEFQMETPFWDMPSDSDVPQLPPGADKDSTRNFRYPQSKFDIQARGPAKVMRFNANITDFRQDNEDEEFGFAANNKNEKTNDQKQNYHSKSPKKVKAIPISHDTLTNEDKPKKMYKKVSKK
;
A
#
# COMPACT_ATOMS: atom_id res chain seq x y z
N MET A 1 -3.69 -64.00 30.81
CA MET A 1 -3.38 -63.23 29.58
C MET A 1 -3.97 -61.85 29.78
N THR A 2 -3.14 -60.96 30.33
CA THR A 2 -3.41 -59.54 30.56
C THR A 2 -2.74 -58.79 29.41
N GLU A 3 -3.52 -58.12 28.58
CA GLU A 3 -3.01 -57.27 27.51
C GLU A 3 -2.53 -55.93 28.10
N GLU A 4 -1.21 -55.76 28.15
CA GLU A 4 -0.55 -54.48 28.39
C GLU A 4 -0.85 -53.54 27.21
N LYS A 5 -1.52 -52.43 27.50
CA LYS A 5 -1.61 -51.29 26.59
C LYS A 5 -0.29 -50.52 26.68
N ASN A 6 0.48 -50.56 25.60
CA ASN A 6 1.59 -49.65 25.37
C ASN A 6 1.04 -48.22 25.20
N GLU A 7 1.21 -47.37 26.20
CA GLU A 7 1.05 -45.93 26.08
C GLU A 7 2.25 -45.36 25.29
N ILE A 8 1.94 -44.76 24.15
CA ILE A 8 2.91 -44.00 23.35
C ILE A 8 3.13 -42.66 24.08
N PRO A 9 4.37 -42.23 24.36
CA PRO A 9 4.61 -40.94 25.00
C PRO A 9 4.08 -39.83 24.10
N LEU A 10 3.21 -38.98 24.64
CA LEU A 10 2.80 -37.72 24.02
C LEU A 10 4.05 -36.85 23.85
N GLU A 11 4.43 -36.59 22.60
CA GLU A 11 5.42 -35.56 22.27
C GLU A 11 4.91 -34.21 22.78
N ASP A 12 5.69 -33.59 23.68
CA ASP A 12 5.48 -32.23 24.15
C ASP A 12 5.29 -31.29 22.95
N LYS A 13 4.12 -30.64 22.87
CA LYS A 13 3.93 -29.54 21.94
C LYS A 13 4.95 -28.45 22.31
N PRO A 14 5.76 -27.96 21.36
CA PRO A 14 6.63 -26.82 21.65
C PRO A 14 5.74 -25.63 22.02
N ASP A 15 5.93 -25.11 23.24
CA ASP A 15 5.35 -23.86 23.70
C ASP A 15 5.52 -22.81 22.60
N GLN A 16 4.42 -22.23 22.13
CA GLN A 16 4.51 -21.12 21.19
C GLN A 16 5.13 -19.94 21.95
N PRO A 17 6.34 -19.47 21.58
CA PRO A 17 6.96 -18.37 22.28
C PRO A 17 6.08 -17.13 22.12
N GLU A 18 5.63 -16.57 23.23
CA GLU A 18 4.93 -15.29 23.26
C GLU A 18 5.75 -14.27 22.46
N TYR A 19 5.08 -13.53 21.56
CA TYR A 19 5.70 -12.55 20.66
C TYR A 19 6.35 -11.35 21.39
N SER A 20 6.28 -11.35 22.73
CA SER A 20 6.69 -10.31 23.67
C SER A 20 8.22 -10.19 23.86
N ASP A 21 8.94 -11.31 23.92
CA ASP A 21 10.22 -11.32 24.65
C ASP A 21 11.48 -11.04 23.79
N ALA A 22 11.33 -10.85 22.48
CA ALA A 22 12.45 -10.65 21.56
C ALA A 22 12.77 -9.18 21.25
N PHE A 23 12.05 -8.23 21.85
CA PHE A 23 12.37 -6.81 21.68
C PHE A 23 13.29 -6.35 22.81
N ILE A 24 14.53 -6.05 22.47
CA ILE A 24 15.50 -5.48 23.41
C ILE A 24 14.99 -4.09 23.80
N ILE A 25 14.44 -3.96 25.01
CA ILE A 25 14.05 -2.69 25.60
C ILE A 25 15.33 -1.99 26.06
N LEU A 26 15.90 -1.14 25.20
CA LEU A 26 17.01 -0.27 25.53
C LEU A 26 16.49 0.96 26.31
N SER A 27 17.23 1.46 27.30
CA SER A 27 16.89 2.73 27.98
C SER A 27 17.47 3.94 27.23
N ASP A 28 16.90 5.15 27.40
CA ASP A 28 17.23 6.36 26.61
C ASP A 28 18.74 6.71 26.53
N ASP A 29 19.51 6.49 27.61
CA ASP A 29 20.96 6.76 27.62
C ASP A 29 21.82 5.68 26.92
N LYS A 30 21.19 4.61 26.41
CA LYS A 30 21.87 3.44 25.84
C LYS A 30 21.76 3.35 24.32
N TYR A 31 21.05 4.27 23.67
CA TYR A 31 20.82 4.17 22.23
C TYR A 31 22.06 4.56 21.41
N PRO A 32 22.31 3.85 20.31
CA PRO A 32 23.34 4.25 19.36
C PRO A 32 23.00 5.61 18.73
N SER A 33 24.00 6.46 18.55
CA SER A 33 23.82 7.81 18.03
C SER A 33 23.58 7.80 16.51
N LEU A 34 22.78 8.73 15.99
CA LEU A 34 22.60 8.91 14.54
C LEU A 34 23.94 9.10 13.82
N SER A 35 24.07 8.52 12.62
CA SER A 35 25.26 8.71 11.78
C SER A 35 25.40 10.13 11.24
N ASN A 36 26.64 10.54 11.00
CA ASN A 36 26.99 11.74 10.25
C ASN A 36 26.49 11.65 8.81
N PHE A 37 26.51 10.45 8.22
CA PHE A 37 25.87 10.18 6.93
C PHE A 37 24.40 10.59 6.96
N TYR A 38 23.60 10.04 7.89
CA TYR A 38 22.18 10.39 8.01
C TYR A 38 21.99 11.89 8.22
N THR A 39 22.73 12.49 9.14
CA THR A 39 22.63 13.92 9.46
C THR A 39 22.92 14.80 8.25
N LYS A 40 23.97 14.48 7.48
CA LYS A 40 24.34 15.18 6.24
C LYS A 40 23.21 15.13 5.21
N TYR A 41 22.69 13.94 4.93
CA TYR A 41 21.66 13.74 3.91
C TYR A 41 20.25 14.17 4.39
N SER A 42 20.07 14.37 5.69
CA SER A 42 18.82 14.92 6.25
C SER A 42 18.62 16.40 5.94
N SER A 43 19.59 17.07 5.31
CA SER A 43 19.41 18.43 4.78
C SER A 43 19.12 18.47 3.28
N MET A 44 19.22 17.33 2.59
CA MET A 44 19.05 17.25 1.14
C MET A 44 17.63 16.89 0.76
N HIS A 45 17.10 17.60 -0.23
CA HIS A 45 15.79 17.30 -0.81
C HIS A 45 15.89 16.16 -1.82
N VAL A 46 14.87 15.30 -1.84
CA VAL A 46 14.78 14.22 -2.83
C VAL A 46 14.25 14.73 -4.16
N ILE A 47 13.25 15.58 -4.10
CA ILE A 47 12.55 16.24 -5.21
C ILE A 47 12.94 17.71 -5.18
N ASP A 48 13.47 18.21 -6.29
CA ASP A 48 13.70 19.62 -6.52
C ASP A 48 12.49 20.23 -7.24
N PHE A 49 11.61 20.87 -6.47
CA PHE A 49 10.41 21.52 -7.01
C PHE A 49 10.72 22.77 -7.86
N SER A 50 11.97 23.25 -7.86
CA SER A 50 12.40 24.35 -8.71
C SER A 50 12.83 23.91 -10.12
N ILE A 51 12.84 22.60 -10.39
CA ILE A 51 13.26 22.07 -11.69
C ILE A 51 12.24 21.03 -12.17
N TYR A 52 11.62 21.30 -13.31
CA TYR A 52 10.79 20.30 -13.98
C TYR A 52 11.63 19.16 -14.54
N HIS A 53 11.09 17.94 -14.49
CA HIS A 53 11.74 16.76 -15.04
C HIS A 53 11.92 16.93 -16.56
N PRO A 54 13.10 16.64 -17.14
CA PRO A 54 13.35 16.86 -18.57
C PRO A 54 12.46 15.99 -19.47
N ASP A 55 12.05 14.81 -18.99
CA ASP A 55 11.17 13.89 -19.72
C ASP A 55 9.68 14.13 -19.46
N CYS A 56 9.28 15.29 -18.94
CA CYS A 56 7.86 15.65 -18.90
C CYS A 56 7.27 15.61 -20.32
N TRP A 57 6.06 15.06 -20.48
CA TRP A 57 5.42 14.98 -21.81
C TRP A 57 5.09 16.35 -22.42
N VAL A 58 5.16 17.41 -21.62
CA VAL A 58 4.92 18.78 -22.03
C VAL A 58 5.89 19.73 -21.32
N ASN A 59 6.27 20.81 -21.99
CA ASN A 59 6.92 21.94 -21.33
C ASN A 59 5.89 22.64 -20.43
N ILE A 60 6.00 22.43 -19.11
CA ILE A 60 5.01 22.90 -18.13
C ILE A 60 4.84 24.42 -18.14
N GLU A 61 5.88 25.19 -18.44
CA GLU A 61 5.79 26.66 -18.51
C GLU A 61 5.12 27.16 -19.80
N GLU A 62 5.23 26.41 -20.90
CA GLU A 62 4.66 26.78 -22.21
C GLU A 62 3.28 26.15 -22.45
N ALA A 63 2.94 25.09 -21.73
CA ALA A 63 1.66 24.39 -21.87
C ALA A 63 0.47 25.34 -21.65
N SER A 64 -0.47 25.39 -22.58
CA SER A 64 -1.71 26.16 -22.36
C SER A 64 -2.55 25.51 -21.26
N ILE A 65 -3.18 26.37 -20.46
CA ILE A 65 -4.20 25.99 -19.47
C ILE A 65 -5.52 26.74 -19.75
N ASP A 66 -5.69 27.22 -20.98
CA ASP A 66 -6.83 28.06 -21.38
C ASP A 66 -8.12 27.24 -21.60
N ASP A 67 -7.99 25.92 -21.73
CA ASP A 67 -9.09 24.97 -21.77
C ASP A 67 -9.71 24.70 -20.39
N LEU A 68 -9.07 25.15 -19.32
CA LEU A 68 -9.64 25.11 -17.97
C LEU A 68 -10.82 26.10 -17.84
N PRO A 69 -11.93 25.70 -17.20
CA PRO A 69 -13.02 26.62 -16.90
C PRO A 69 -12.57 27.80 -16.03
N LEU A 70 -13.28 28.93 -16.15
CA LEU A 70 -12.99 30.11 -15.34
C LEU A 70 -13.24 29.84 -13.84
N ILE A 71 -12.33 30.31 -12.99
CA ILE A 71 -12.49 30.33 -11.54
C ILE A 71 -13.08 31.69 -11.19
N GLN A 72 -14.32 31.73 -10.69
CA GLN A 72 -15.02 32.99 -10.34
C GLN A 72 -14.87 34.11 -11.42
N ASN A 73 -15.06 33.74 -12.70
CA ASN A 73 -14.97 34.63 -13.87
C ASN A 73 -13.57 35.12 -14.26
N LYS A 74 -12.48 34.56 -13.72
CA LYS A 74 -11.12 34.80 -14.25
C LYS A 74 -10.44 33.50 -14.69
N SER A 75 -9.44 33.65 -15.56
CA SER A 75 -8.63 32.52 -16.04
C SER A 75 -7.90 31.82 -14.87
N ALA A 76 -7.71 30.50 -14.95
CA ALA A 76 -6.93 29.77 -13.96
C ALA A 76 -5.50 30.34 -13.81
N ALA A 77 -4.88 30.75 -14.92
CA ALA A 77 -3.55 31.39 -14.92
C ALA A 77 -3.46 32.61 -14.00
N SER A 78 -4.48 33.47 -14.02
CA SER A 78 -4.52 34.68 -13.19
C SER A 78 -4.65 34.41 -11.69
N TYR A 79 -5.07 33.21 -11.29
CA TYR A 79 -5.20 32.82 -9.89
C TYR A 79 -3.91 32.29 -9.27
N ILE A 80 -2.89 31.94 -10.06
CA ILE A 80 -1.71 31.25 -9.54
C ILE A 80 -1.00 32.11 -8.50
N ASP A 81 -0.66 33.35 -8.84
CA ASP A 81 0.16 34.20 -7.97
C ASP A 81 -0.63 34.70 -6.75
N ASP A 82 -1.92 35.03 -6.93
CA ASP A 82 -2.83 35.37 -5.84
C ASP A 82 -3.00 34.19 -4.86
N PHE A 83 -3.20 32.97 -5.39
CA PHE A 83 -3.32 31.76 -4.59
C PHE A 83 -2.04 31.47 -3.82
N VAL A 84 -0.87 31.49 -4.48
CA VAL A 84 0.42 31.23 -3.85
C VAL A 84 0.67 32.23 -2.71
N THR A 85 0.42 33.51 -2.96
CA THR A 85 0.60 34.59 -1.98
C THR A 85 -0.25 34.36 -0.72
N GLU A 86 -1.51 34.00 -0.87
CA GLU A 86 -2.39 33.72 0.27
C GLU A 86 -2.08 32.36 0.92
N PHE A 87 -1.77 31.33 0.13
CA PHE A 87 -1.43 30.01 0.61
C PHE A 87 -0.19 30.02 1.50
N ASP A 88 0.85 30.77 1.11
CA ASP A 88 2.09 30.86 1.89
C ASP A 88 1.89 31.53 3.26
N LYS A 89 0.92 32.43 3.40
CA LYS A 89 0.59 33.10 4.67
C LYS A 89 -0.11 32.20 5.69
N ILE A 90 -0.81 31.16 5.23
CA ILE A 90 -1.65 30.32 6.10
C ILE A 90 -0.80 29.21 6.72
N SER A 91 -0.97 29.00 8.01
CA SER A 91 -0.35 27.88 8.73
C SER A 91 -0.94 26.55 8.26
N ARG A 92 -0.25 25.44 8.52
CA ARG A 92 -0.77 24.12 8.14
C ARG A 92 -2.05 23.78 8.93
N GLU A 93 -2.10 24.20 10.18
CA GLU A 93 -3.17 23.94 11.14
C GLU A 93 -4.45 24.73 10.82
N ASP A 94 -4.31 25.94 10.27
CA ASP A 94 -5.45 26.82 9.95
C ASP A 94 -6.04 26.54 8.55
N MET A 95 -5.37 25.73 7.75
CA MET A 95 -5.67 25.48 6.33
C MET A 95 -7.09 24.98 6.05
N PHE A 96 -7.71 24.28 7.02
CA PHE A 96 -9.05 23.69 6.89
C PHE A 96 -10.07 24.25 7.89
N THR A 97 -9.66 25.16 8.78
CA THR A 97 -10.52 25.75 9.81
C THR A 97 -10.92 27.18 9.46
N ASN A 98 -9.97 28.00 8.97
CA ASN A 98 -10.16 29.41 8.64
C ASN A 98 -9.76 29.68 7.18
N VAL A 99 -10.38 28.95 6.26
CA VAL A 99 -9.91 28.89 4.87
C VAL A 99 -10.21 30.18 4.12
N PRO A 100 -9.21 30.91 3.59
CA PRO A 100 -9.46 32.09 2.78
C PRO A 100 -10.26 31.80 1.52
N GLN A 101 -11.04 32.77 1.07
CA GLN A 101 -11.96 32.61 -0.07
C GLN A 101 -11.26 32.14 -1.35
N ILE A 102 -10.02 32.58 -1.58
CA ILE A 102 -9.25 32.15 -2.75
C ILE A 102 -8.85 30.67 -2.68
N LEU A 103 -8.46 30.17 -1.50
CA LEU A 103 -8.23 28.73 -1.30
C LEU A 103 -9.53 27.95 -1.48
N GLN A 104 -10.66 28.52 -1.04
CA GLN A 104 -11.97 27.91 -1.28
C GLN A 104 -12.33 27.82 -2.76
N ALA A 105 -12.12 28.90 -3.50
CA ALA A 105 -12.37 28.94 -4.93
C ALA A 105 -11.49 27.95 -5.70
N VAL A 106 -10.18 27.94 -5.44
CA VAL A 106 -9.24 27.05 -6.11
C VAL A 106 -9.43 25.60 -5.68
N GLY A 107 -9.63 25.33 -4.38
CA GLY A 107 -9.91 23.97 -3.88
C GLY A 107 -11.19 23.39 -4.49
N GLY A 108 -12.28 24.16 -4.48
CA GLY A 108 -13.54 23.76 -5.11
C GLY A 108 -13.40 23.56 -6.62
N PHE A 109 -12.61 24.41 -7.29
CA PHE A 109 -12.29 24.25 -8.70
C PHE A 109 -11.55 22.93 -8.98
N ILE A 110 -10.50 22.62 -8.22
CA ILE A 110 -9.73 21.37 -8.39
C ILE A 110 -10.65 20.16 -8.21
N ILE A 111 -11.50 20.14 -7.18
CA ILE A 111 -12.47 19.07 -6.94
C ILE A 111 -13.40 18.89 -8.13
N ASN A 112 -13.97 19.99 -8.64
CA ASN A 112 -14.88 19.95 -9.78
C ASN A 112 -14.20 19.47 -11.08
N GLN A 113 -12.89 19.70 -11.21
CA GLN A 113 -12.10 19.25 -12.36
C GLN A 113 -11.48 17.85 -12.18
N THR A 114 -11.71 17.19 -11.04
CA THR A 114 -11.13 15.88 -10.70
C THR A 114 -12.24 14.83 -10.58
N PRO A 115 -12.63 14.15 -11.69
CA PRO A 115 -13.74 13.21 -11.66
C PRO A 115 -13.46 12.03 -10.72
N PRO A 116 -14.43 11.59 -9.87
CA PRO A 116 -14.21 10.45 -8.97
C PRO A 116 -13.76 9.16 -9.67
N LYS A 117 -14.14 8.98 -10.95
CA LYS A 117 -13.78 7.82 -11.79
C LYS A 117 -12.26 7.66 -11.98
N ILE A 118 -11.45 8.72 -11.82
CA ILE A 118 -9.99 8.59 -11.88
C ILE A 118 -9.42 7.83 -10.68
N GLY A 119 -10.17 7.75 -9.58
CA GLY A 119 -9.67 7.23 -8.32
C GLY A 119 -9.29 5.76 -8.37
N ALA A 120 -10.15 4.90 -8.93
CA ALA A 120 -9.89 3.46 -8.95
C ALA A 120 -8.58 3.10 -9.67
N PRO A 121 -8.32 3.54 -10.93
CA PRO A 121 -7.05 3.25 -11.58
C PRO A 121 -5.82 3.79 -10.84
N MET A 122 -5.94 4.90 -10.11
CA MET A 122 -4.84 5.53 -9.37
C MET A 122 -4.37 4.75 -8.13
N VAL A 123 -5.19 3.83 -7.61
CA VAL A 123 -4.81 2.99 -6.46
C VAL A 123 -4.71 1.51 -6.81
N THR A 124 -5.33 1.07 -7.91
CA THR A 124 -5.25 -0.34 -8.34
C THR A 124 -4.12 -0.59 -9.33
N ARG A 125 -3.35 0.42 -9.73
CA ARG A 125 -2.25 0.28 -10.69
C ARG A 125 -1.04 1.06 -10.22
N TRP A 126 0.13 0.51 -10.50
CA TRP A 126 1.41 1.15 -10.22
C TRP A 126 2.30 1.20 -11.47
N GLU A 127 2.92 2.32 -11.80
CA GLU A 127 2.78 3.64 -11.16
C GLU A 127 1.36 4.23 -11.36
N PRO A 128 0.89 5.15 -10.49
CA PRO A 128 -0.47 5.67 -10.59
C PRO A 128 -0.64 6.39 -11.95
N PRO A 129 -1.57 5.93 -12.81
CA PRO A 129 -1.73 6.49 -14.15
C PRO A 129 -2.49 7.81 -14.12
N ILE A 130 -2.16 8.69 -15.06
CA ILE A 130 -2.98 9.86 -15.36
C ILE A 130 -4.09 9.43 -16.30
N CYS A 131 -5.29 9.27 -15.75
CA CYS A 131 -6.43 8.81 -16.52
C CYS A 131 -6.98 9.94 -17.38
N GLN A 132 -6.90 9.82 -18.70
CA GLN A 132 -7.47 10.79 -19.65
C GLN A 132 -9.01 10.66 -19.77
N ILE A 133 -9.70 10.50 -18.63
CA ILE A 133 -11.16 10.43 -18.56
C ILE A 133 -11.78 11.82 -18.76
N SER A 134 -11.07 12.88 -18.33
CA SER A 134 -11.46 14.27 -18.59
C SER A 134 -10.45 14.94 -19.53
N PRO A 135 -10.91 15.67 -20.57
CA PRO A 135 -10.02 16.42 -21.45
C PRO A 135 -9.28 17.56 -20.73
N THR A 136 -9.84 18.08 -19.63
CA THR A 136 -9.24 19.18 -18.84
C THR A 136 -8.20 18.72 -17.83
N LEU A 137 -8.09 17.40 -17.58
CA LEU A 137 -7.20 16.87 -16.55
C LEU A 137 -5.71 17.16 -16.82
N PRO A 138 -5.17 17.02 -18.06
CA PRO A 138 -3.79 17.38 -18.35
C PRO A 138 -3.48 18.85 -18.00
N SER A 139 -4.35 19.78 -18.38
CA SER A 139 -4.21 21.20 -18.07
C SER A 139 -4.36 21.51 -16.59
N LEU A 140 -5.22 20.76 -15.87
CA LEU A 140 -5.31 20.84 -14.41
C LEU A 140 -3.98 20.43 -13.77
N LEU A 141 -3.35 19.35 -14.23
CA LEU A 141 -2.05 18.92 -13.72
C LEU A 141 -0.96 19.96 -13.99
N VAL A 142 -0.94 20.59 -15.18
CA VAL A 142 -0.03 21.71 -15.49
C VAL A 142 -0.25 22.87 -14.53
N PHE A 143 -1.51 23.27 -14.30
CA PHE A 143 -1.88 24.33 -13.36
C PHE A 143 -1.37 24.02 -11.93
N LEU A 144 -1.58 22.80 -11.44
CA LEU A 144 -1.10 22.37 -10.13
C LEU A 144 0.44 22.32 -10.05
N CYS A 145 1.12 21.90 -11.11
CA CYS A 145 2.58 21.89 -11.17
C CYS A 145 3.17 23.31 -11.16
N ARG A 146 2.49 24.28 -11.78
CA ARG A 146 2.90 25.70 -11.70
C ARG A 146 2.72 26.27 -10.30
N ILE A 147 1.66 25.91 -9.59
CA ILE A 147 1.48 26.28 -8.17
C ILE A 147 2.60 25.66 -7.32
N LEU A 148 2.83 24.34 -7.44
CA LEU A 148 3.88 23.62 -6.72
C LEU A 148 5.27 24.21 -6.91
N HIS A 149 5.57 24.68 -8.12
CA HIS A 149 6.83 25.31 -8.46
C HIS A 149 7.03 26.68 -7.78
N ARG A 150 5.94 27.37 -7.38
CA ARG A 150 5.97 28.75 -6.86
C ARG A 150 5.74 28.86 -5.35
N VAL A 151 5.05 27.90 -4.74
CA VAL A 151 4.83 27.91 -3.28
C VAL A 151 6.15 27.78 -2.51
N GLN A 152 6.25 28.44 -1.36
CA GLN A 152 7.44 28.36 -0.51
C GLN A 152 7.58 27.00 0.17
N ASP A 153 6.46 26.36 0.51
CA ASP A 153 6.41 25.03 1.11
C ASP A 153 5.58 24.06 0.25
N PRO A 154 6.22 23.33 -0.68
CA PRO A 154 5.56 22.31 -1.49
C PRO A 154 4.95 21.17 -0.67
N GLN A 155 5.51 20.85 0.51
CA GLN A 155 4.97 19.79 1.36
C GLN A 155 3.66 20.23 2.03
N LYS A 156 3.54 21.52 2.40
CA LYS A 156 2.28 22.12 2.83
C LYS A 156 1.23 22.05 1.72
N PHE A 157 1.60 22.30 0.46
CA PHE A 157 0.68 22.17 -0.67
C PHE A 157 0.30 20.71 -0.99
N PHE A 158 1.22 19.76 -0.88
CA PHE A 158 0.86 18.35 -0.96
C PHE A 158 -0.10 17.93 0.15
N TYR A 159 0.12 18.39 1.38
CA TYR A 159 -0.81 18.15 2.48
C TYR A 159 -2.21 18.71 2.17
N PHE A 160 -2.30 19.93 1.64
CA PHE A 160 -3.56 20.50 1.15
C PHE A 160 -4.27 19.56 0.17
N LEU A 161 -3.54 19.04 -0.82
CA LEU A 161 -4.12 18.17 -1.84
C LEU A 161 -4.56 16.81 -1.29
N ARG A 162 -3.76 16.19 -0.42
CA ARG A 162 -4.05 14.86 0.14
C ARG A 162 -5.31 14.83 0.99
N THR A 163 -5.58 15.94 1.66
CA THR A 163 -6.63 16.06 2.68
C THR A 163 -7.89 16.74 2.14
N GLY A 164 -7.71 17.69 1.21
CA GLY A 164 -8.77 18.58 0.75
C GLY A 164 -9.50 18.17 -0.53
N ILE A 165 -8.88 17.36 -1.40
CA ILE A 165 -9.40 17.15 -2.77
C ILE A 165 -10.33 15.94 -2.89
N PHE A 166 -10.00 14.82 -2.24
CA PHE A 166 -10.77 13.59 -2.37
C PHE A 166 -11.61 13.33 -1.11
N SER A 167 -12.83 12.84 -1.33
CA SER A 167 -13.68 12.35 -0.24
C SER A 167 -13.11 11.07 0.37
N GLN A 168 -13.35 10.88 1.67
CA GLN A 168 -12.99 9.63 2.37
C GLN A 168 -13.67 8.40 1.75
N MET A 169 -14.93 8.55 1.35
CA MET A 169 -15.63 7.57 0.50
C MET A 169 -15.49 7.97 -0.97
N TRP A 170 -14.62 7.29 -1.70
CA TRP A 170 -14.35 7.57 -3.12
C TRP A 170 -14.71 6.41 -4.06
N THR A 171 -15.10 5.26 -3.51
CA THR A 171 -15.47 4.06 -4.28
C THR A 171 -16.88 3.59 -3.92
N GLN A 172 -17.59 3.07 -4.92
CA GLN A 172 -18.87 2.39 -4.72
C GLN A 172 -18.68 0.94 -4.24
N LYS A 173 -17.52 0.33 -4.55
CA LYS A 173 -17.14 -1.02 -4.09
C LYS A 173 -16.57 -0.97 -2.67
N SER A 174 -17.39 -0.44 -1.77
CA SER A 174 -17.04 -0.18 -0.38
C SER A 174 -17.35 -1.37 0.51
N CYS A 175 -16.53 -1.63 1.54
CA CYS A 175 -16.82 -2.67 2.53
C CYS A 175 -18.08 -2.39 3.34
N LEU A 176 -18.59 -1.15 3.32
CA LEU A 176 -19.83 -0.75 4.01
C LEU A 176 -21.04 -1.50 3.46
N GLN A 177 -20.96 -2.01 2.22
CA GLN A 177 -21.97 -2.85 1.62
C GLN A 177 -21.33 -4.16 1.21
N ASN A 178 -21.98 -5.27 1.55
CA ASN A 178 -21.55 -6.58 1.08
C ASN A 178 -22.40 -7.02 -0.11
N PRO A 179 -21.81 -7.54 -1.19
CA PRO A 179 -22.58 -7.93 -2.37
C PRO A 179 -23.29 -9.28 -2.18
N LYS A 180 -22.93 -10.09 -1.17
CA LYS A 180 -23.57 -11.37 -0.87
C LYS A 180 -24.58 -11.28 0.27
N LEU A 181 -24.20 -10.61 1.36
CA LEU A 181 -24.99 -10.60 2.60
C LEU A 181 -25.59 -9.23 2.92
N MET A 182 -26.81 -9.24 3.44
CA MET A 182 -27.43 -8.08 4.10
C MET A 182 -27.16 -8.07 5.60
N ALA A 183 -27.23 -9.25 6.23
CA ALA A 183 -27.14 -9.40 7.68
C ALA A 183 -26.44 -10.70 8.06
N VAL A 184 -25.75 -10.67 9.21
CA VAL A 184 -25.25 -11.89 9.86
C VAL A 184 -25.13 -11.65 11.36
N THR A 185 -25.52 -12.61 12.18
CA THR A 185 -25.24 -12.52 13.62
C THR A 185 -25.10 -13.91 14.21
N ALA A 186 -24.22 -14.05 15.19
CA ALA A 186 -24.30 -15.19 16.10
C ALA A 186 -25.53 -15.00 16.98
N CYS A 187 -26.25 -16.08 17.24
CA CYS A 187 -27.49 -16.03 17.99
C CYS A 187 -27.74 -17.30 18.82
N SER A 188 -28.68 -17.16 19.74
CA SER A 188 -29.25 -18.26 20.49
C SER A 188 -30.69 -18.54 20.05
N ILE A 189 -31.06 -19.82 20.05
CA ILE A 189 -32.44 -20.26 19.85
C ILE A 189 -32.82 -21.12 21.03
N LYS A 190 -33.94 -20.77 21.69
CA LYS A 190 -34.40 -21.44 22.92
C LYS A 190 -33.28 -21.54 23.98
N GLY A 191 -32.50 -20.47 24.12
CA GLY A 191 -31.39 -20.36 25.07
C GLY A 191 -30.09 -21.08 24.69
N LYS A 192 -29.98 -21.72 23.52
CA LYS A 192 -28.76 -22.41 23.08
C LYS A 192 -27.91 -21.51 22.15
N PRO A 193 -26.72 -21.02 22.56
CA PRO A 193 -25.92 -20.05 21.81
C PRO A 193 -25.05 -20.69 20.72
N GLU A 194 -25.64 -21.56 19.90
CA GLU A 194 -24.92 -22.39 18.91
C GLU A 194 -25.39 -22.11 17.47
N TYR A 195 -25.82 -20.88 17.14
CA TYR A 195 -26.39 -20.61 15.82
C TYR A 195 -25.84 -19.35 15.15
N TRP A 196 -25.84 -19.38 13.82
CA TRP A 196 -25.69 -18.20 12.96
C TRP A 196 -27.00 -17.96 12.23
N ALA A 197 -27.53 -16.74 12.36
CA ALA A 197 -28.61 -16.22 11.54
C ALA A 197 -28.01 -15.36 10.43
N VAL A 198 -28.33 -15.68 9.17
CA VAL A 198 -27.75 -15.05 7.98
C VAL A 198 -28.87 -14.65 7.03
N LEU A 199 -28.78 -13.45 6.47
CA LEU A 199 -29.69 -12.96 5.43
C LEU A 199 -28.87 -12.49 4.23
N ASP A 200 -29.14 -13.09 3.06
CA ASP A 200 -28.49 -12.69 1.81
C ASP A 200 -29.20 -11.49 1.15
N ARG A 201 -28.70 -11.07 -0.01
CA ARG A 201 -29.26 -9.96 -0.80
C ARG A 201 -30.58 -10.30 -1.49
N ASP A 202 -30.85 -11.58 -1.72
CA ASP A 202 -32.07 -12.08 -2.33
C ASP A 202 -33.19 -12.32 -1.30
N ARG A 203 -33.02 -11.79 -0.08
CA ARG A 203 -33.93 -11.94 1.06
C ARG A 203 -34.17 -13.40 1.46
N LYS A 204 -33.17 -14.24 1.23
CA LYS A 204 -33.17 -15.62 1.69
C LYS A 204 -32.46 -15.70 3.03
N PHE A 205 -33.20 -16.21 4.01
CA PHE A 205 -32.73 -16.42 5.36
C PHE A 205 -32.14 -17.82 5.50
N TYR A 206 -30.98 -17.89 6.13
CA TYR A 206 -30.30 -19.12 6.47
C TYR A 206 -30.05 -19.17 7.97
N LEU A 207 -30.33 -20.34 8.56
CA LEU A 207 -29.95 -20.64 9.92
C LEU A 207 -28.96 -21.79 9.94
N TYR A 208 -27.76 -21.54 10.45
CA TYR A 208 -26.75 -22.57 10.64
C TYR A 208 -26.62 -22.91 12.12
N ARG A 209 -26.58 -24.20 12.45
CA ARG A 209 -26.18 -24.67 13.78
C ARG A 209 -24.68 -24.95 13.80
N VAL A 210 -23.98 -24.40 14.78
CA VAL A 210 -22.58 -24.67 15.07
C VAL A 210 -22.48 -25.96 15.88
N ASN A 211 -21.62 -26.87 15.43
CA ASN A 211 -21.29 -28.11 16.11
C ASN A 211 -19.77 -28.33 16.08
N LYS A 212 -19.27 -29.36 16.76
CA LYS A 212 -17.82 -29.69 16.82
C LYS A 212 -17.16 -29.94 15.45
N LYS A 213 -17.95 -30.22 14.41
CA LYS A 213 -17.47 -30.51 13.05
C LYS A 213 -17.60 -29.32 12.09
N GLY A 214 -18.22 -28.21 12.52
CA GLY A 214 -18.45 -27.03 11.68
C GLY A 214 -19.87 -26.47 11.78
N CYS A 215 -20.36 -25.92 10.67
CA CYS A 215 -21.70 -25.34 10.57
C CYS A 215 -22.64 -26.22 9.74
N GLU A 216 -23.79 -26.57 10.31
CA GLU A 216 -24.83 -27.37 9.65
C GLU A 216 -26.04 -26.49 9.33
N LEU A 217 -26.47 -26.44 8.06
CA LEU A 217 -27.66 -25.70 7.66
C LEU A 217 -28.92 -26.36 8.21
N LYS A 218 -29.75 -25.60 8.93
CA LYS A 218 -31.00 -26.06 9.58
C LYS A 218 -32.26 -25.50 8.96
N LEU A 219 -32.19 -24.27 8.46
CA LEU A 219 -33.31 -23.60 7.82
C LEU A 219 -32.80 -22.76 6.66
N GLU A 220 -33.50 -22.83 5.55
CA GLU A 220 -33.26 -22.01 4.36
C GLU A 220 -34.63 -21.63 3.79
N LYS A 221 -34.96 -20.33 3.81
CA LYS A 221 -36.28 -19.88 3.34
C LYS A 221 -36.25 -18.41 2.94
N GLU A 222 -37.04 -18.04 1.94
CA GLU A 222 -37.26 -16.64 1.56
C GLU A 222 -38.14 -15.93 2.61
N ILE A 223 -37.83 -14.67 2.91
CA ILE A 223 -38.47 -13.91 3.99
C ILE A 223 -38.98 -12.55 3.52
N SER A 224 -40.08 -12.07 4.13
CA SER A 224 -40.63 -10.75 3.82
C SER A 224 -40.00 -9.64 4.67
N LYS A 225 -39.82 -9.91 5.97
CA LYS A 225 -39.28 -8.95 6.94
C LYS A 225 -38.81 -9.63 8.23
N THR A 226 -38.07 -8.88 9.02
CA THR A 226 -37.74 -9.20 10.42
C THR A 226 -38.38 -8.19 11.35
N VAL A 227 -38.72 -8.61 12.57
CA VAL A 227 -39.34 -7.75 13.59
C VAL A 227 -38.68 -8.05 14.94
N SER A 228 -38.10 -7.05 15.60
CA SER A 228 -37.66 -7.19 16.98
C SER A 228 -38.83 -7.15 17.95
N ASN A 229 -38.65 -7.82 19.10
CA ASN A 229 -39.59 -7.70 20.20
C ASN A 229 -39.49 -6.31 20.87
N SER A 230 -40.48 -5.95 21.70
CA SER A 230 -40.54 -4.65 22.39
C SER A 230 -39.32 -4.35 23.27
N GLU A 231 -38.66 -5.40 23.77
CA GLU A 231 -37.47 -5.30 24.63
C GLU A 231 -36.15 -5.28 23.84
N LYS A 232 -36.22 -5.44 22.50
CA LYS A 232 -35.05 -5.53 21.61
C LYS A 232 -34.06 -6.64 22.02
N THR A 233 -34.57 -7.74 22.55
CA THR A 233 -33.80 -8.93 22.98
C THR A 233 -33.92 -10.10 22.01
N SER A 234 -34.91 -10.10 21.12
CA SER A 234 -35.11 -11.15 20.11
C SER A 234 -35.57 -10.57 18.78
N VAL A 235 -35.29 -11.31 17.71
CA VAL A 235 -35.72 -11.04 16.34
C VAL A 235 -36.61 -12.19 15.88
N THR A 236 -37.81 -11.84 15.41
CA THR A 236 -38.76 -12.74 14.74
C THR A 236 -38.61 -12.61 13.24
N VAL A 237 -38.42 -13.75 12.57
CA VAL A 237 -38.31 -13.84 11.11
C VAL A 237 -39.66 -14.22 10.50
N LEU A 238 -40.16 -13.42 9.57
CA LEU A 238 -41.46 -13.63 8.94
C LEU A 238 -41.30 -14.01 7.46
N ASP A 239 -41.98 -15.07 7.03
CA ASP A 239 -41.98 -15.46 5.62
C ASP A 239 -42.82 -14.52 4.74
N ASN A 240 -42.92 -14.84 3.45
CA ASN A 240 -43.72 -14.09 2.47
C ASN A 240 -45.23 -14.10 2.76
N LEU A 241 -45.71 -15.00 3.62
CA LEU A 241 -47.10 -15.06 4.10
C LEU A 241 -47.25 -14.38 5.47
N HIS A 242 -46.21 -13.70 5.95
CA HIS A 242 -46.13 -13.09 7.28
C HIS A 242 -46.31 -14.08 8.43
N GLN A 243 -46.02 -15.37 8.20
CA GLN A 243 -46.00 -16.38 9.26
C GLN A 243 -44.63 -16.37 9.96
N ASN A 244 -44.64 -16.60 11.27
CA ASN A 244 -43.41 -16.74 12.05
C ASN A 244 -42.67 -18.01 11.62
N LEU A 245 -41.48 -17.84 11.06
CA LEU A 245 -40.57 -18.93 10.73
C LEU A 245 -39.74 -19.34 11.94
N ILE A 246 -39.11 -18.36 12.57
CA ILE A 246 -38.22 -18.59 13.71
C ILE A 246 -38.02 -17.31 14.51
N ASP A 247 -37.88 -17.49 15.82
CA ASP A 247 -37.41 -16.48 16.76
C ASP A 247 -35.99 -16.81 17.21
N PHE A 248 -35.10 -15.84 17.12
CA PHE A 248 -33.73 -15.97 17.63
C PHE A 248 -33.34 -14.74 18.46
N SER A 249 -32.41 -14.91 19.39
CA SER A 249 -31.84 -13.83 20.19
C SER A 249 -30.37 -13.66 19.82
N PRO A 250 -29.97 -12.57 19.17
CA PRO A 250 -28.55 -12.29 18.90
C PRO A 250 -27.72 -12.34 20.19
N LEU A 251 -26.47 -12.81 20.11
CA LEU A 251 -25.61 -12.89 21.30
C LEU A 251 -25.28 -11.49 21.85
N THR A 252 -25.11 -10.51 20.96
CA THR A 252 -25.05 -9.11 21.35
C THR A 252 -26.38 -8.40 21.09
N GLN A 253 -27.04 -7.90 22.14
CA GLN A 253 -28.30 -7.15 22.05
C GLN A 253 -28.28 -5.97 21.06
N ALA A 254 -27.14 -5.28 20.90
CA ALA A 254 -27.03 -4.16 19.97
C ALA A 254 -27.28 -4.55 18.51
N THR A 255 -27.07 -5.82 18.13
CA THR A 255 -27.35 -6.28 16.76
C THR A 255 -28.83 -6.53 16.51
N THR A 256 -29.68 -6.65 17.54
CA THR A 256 -31.14 -6.76 17.38
C THR A 256 -31.70 -5.56 16.62
N GLU A 257 -31.27 -4.35 16.98
CA GLU A 257 -31.70 -3.11 16.31
C GLU A 257 -31.26 -3.06 14.85
N PHE A 258 -30.13 -3.69 14.52
CA PHE A 258 -29.64 -3.75 13.16
C PHE A 258 -30.58 -4.55 12.26
N TRP A 259 -31.12 -5.66 12.77
CA TRP A 259 -32.10 -6.49 12.05
C TRP A 259 -33.41 -5.76 11.75
N ASP A 260 -33.84 -4.82 12.59
CA ASP A 260 -35.02 -3.99 12.28
C ASP A 260 -34.75 -3.01 11.14
N ILE A 261 -33.54 -2.47 11.10
CA ILE A 261 -33.17 -1.39 10.19
C ILE A 261 -32.88 -1.91 8.78
N ILE A 262 -32.51 -3.19 8.62
CA ILE A 262 -32.11 -3.80 7.34
C ILE A 262 -33.15 -3.66 6.23
N PHE A 263 -34.44 -3.69 6.58
CA PHE A 263 -35.55 -3.53 5.61
C PHE A 263 -35.99 -2.08 5.43
N THR A 264 -35.35 -1.13 6.11
CA THR A 264 -35.66 0.30 6.00
C THR A 264 -34.77 0.97 4.93
N HIS A 265 -35.05 2.24 4.62
CA HIS A 265 -34.20 3.04 3.74
C HIS A 265 -32.85 3.43 4.36
N VAL A 266 -32.65 3.18 5.66
CA VAL A 266 -31.40 3.52 6.35
C VAL A 266 -30.33 2.49 6.01
N LYS A 267 -29.26 2.92 5.34
CA LYS A 267 -28.13 2.06 4.97
C LYS A 267 -27.27 1.77 6.19
N LEU A 268 -27.38 0.55 6.72
CA LEU A 268 -26.50 0.05 7.78
C LEU A 268 -25.18 -0.48 7.20
N PRO A 269 -24.01 -0.02 7.71
CA PRO A 269 -22.73 -0.60 7.34
C PRO A 269 -22.64 -2.10 7.68
N PHE A 270 -22.41 -2.95 6.69
CA PHE A 270 -22.29 -4.40 6.87
C PHE A 270 -21.25 -4.81 7.94
N PRO A 271 -20.08 -4.16 8.07
CA PRO A 271 -19.10 -4.56 9.08
C PRO A 271 -19.57 -4.38 10.53
N PHE A 272 -20.69 -3.69 10.78
CA PHE A 272 -21.29 -3.62 12.12
C PHE A 272 -21.82 -4.97 12.62
N PHE A 273 -21.91 -5.99 11.74
CA PHE A 273 -22.24 -7.35 12.12
C PHE A 273 -21.04 -8.18 12.62
N TYR A 274 -19.80 -7.68 12.51
CA TYR A 274 -18.57 -8.40 12.91
C TYR A 274 -18.27 -8.29 14.42
N LYS A 275 -19.31 -8.37 15.24
CA LYS A 275 -19.19 -8.18 16.70
C LYS A 275 -19.02 -9.47 17.46
N ASP A 276 -19.76 -10.50 17.05
CA ASP A 276 -19.81 -11.79 17.73
C ASP A 276 -18.96 -12.82 16.98
N SER A 277 -18.31 -13.71 17.73
CA SER A 277 -17.56 -14.85 17.20
C SER A 277 -18.07 -16.15 17.80
N LEU A 278 -18.17 -17.18 16.96
CA LEU A 278 -18.32 -18.57 17.36
C LEU A 278 -17.09 -19.36 16.89
N GLU A 279 -16.95 -20.61 17.33
CA GLU A 279 -15.81 -21.46 16.97
C GLU A 279 -15.72 -21.70 15.44
N PHE A 280 -16.88 -21.89 14.80
CA PHE A 280 -16.98 -22.11 13.36
C PHE A 280 -17.88 -21.07 12.70
N TYR A 281 -17.57 -20.77 11.42
CA TYR A 281 -18.28 -19.81 10.59
C TYR A 281 -18.92 -20.52 9.37
N PRO A 282 -20.12 -20.12 8.93
CA PRO A 282 -20.72 -20.62 7.70
C PRO A 282 -19.89 -20.23 6.48
N GLY A 283 -19.87 -21.07 5.43
CA GLY A 283 -19.12 -20.82 4.19
C GLY A 283 -19.41 -19.45 3.56
N ILE A 284 -20.69 -19.07 3.49
CA ILE A 284 -21.13 -17.77 2.95
C ILE A 284 -20.54 -16.56 3.69
N LEU A 285 -20.21 -16.73 4.99
CA LEU A 285 -19.61 -15.67 5.79
C LEU A 285 -18.13 -15.49 5.49
N TYR A 286 -17.39 -16.57 5.18
CA TYR A 286 -16.00 -16.47 4.71
C TYR A 286 -15.92 -15.65 3.43
N ASP A 287 -16.79 -15.94 2.47
CA ASP A 287 -16.85 -15.22 1.20
C ASP A 287 -17.20 -13.74 1.40
N ALA A 288 -18.22 -13.46 2.22
CA ALA A 288 -18.63 -12.11 2.53
C ALA A 288 -17.51 -11.33 3.23
N PHE A 289 -16.85 -11.93 4.22
CA PHE A 289 -15.73 -11.31 4.91
C PHE A 289 -14.54 -11.08 3.96
N TYR A 290 -14.17 -12.05 3.13
CA TYR A 290 -13.11 -11.91 2.13
C TYR A 290 -13.37 -10.72 1.18
N GLN A 291 -14.60 -10.57 0.70
CA GLN A 291 -14.99 -9.44 -0.16
C GLN A 291 -14.92 -8.10 0.58
N SER A 292 -15.36 -8.06 1.84
CA SER A 292 -15.24 -6.86 2.67
C SER A 292 -13.77 -6.50 2.95
N LEU A 293 -12.93 -7.50 3.26
CA LEU A 293 -11.50 -7.33 3.59
C LEU A 293 -10.71 -6.82 2.39
N THR A 294 -10.99 -7.34 1.20
CA THR A 294 -10.30 -7.00 -0.06
C THR A 294 -11.00 -5.90 -0.87
N SER A 295 -11.94 -5.20 -0.24
CA SER A 295 -12.61 -4.03 -0.83
C SER A 295 -11.62 -2.89 -1.09
N THR A 296 -11.92 -2.04 -2.08
CA THR A 296 -10.97 -1.00 -2.52
C THR A 296 -10.82 0.16 -1.54
N ASP A 297 -11.78 0.36 -0.63
CA ASP A 297 -11.66 1.40 0.40
C ASP A 297 -10.73 0.99 1.56
N CYS A 298 -10.43 -0.31 1.67
CA CYS A 298 -9.60 -0.90 2.71
C CYS A 298 -10.04 -0.56 4.15
N ILE A 299 -11.29 -0.19 4.41
CA ILE A 299 -11.71 0.31 5.75
C ILE A 299 -11.39 -0.71 6.86
N LEU A 300 -11.54 -2.02 6.60
CA LEU A 300 -11.17 -3.07 7.55
C LEU A 300 -9.67 -3.10 7.85
N VAL A 301 -8.83 -2.99 6.82
CA VAL A 301 -7.37 -2.93 6.98
C VAL A 301 -6.97 -1.63 7.71
N GLN A 302 -7.61 -0.51 7.36
CA GLN A 302 -7.37 0.76 8.03
C GLN A 302 -7.71 0.69 9.53
N SER A 303 -8.81 0.03 9.87
CA SER A 303 -9.23 -0.19 11.25
C SER A 303 -8.24 -1.10 11.96
N PHE A 304 -7.77 -2.16 11.31
CA PHE A 304 -6.78 -3.08 11.86
C PHE A 304 -5.47 -2.38 12.22
N MET A 305 -4.97 -1.51 11.36
CA MET A 305 -3.75 -0.73 11.62
C MET A 305 -3.84 0.23 12.80
N ARG A 306 -5.05 0.56 13.26
CA ARG A 306 -5.31 1.42 14.43
C ARG A 306 -5.52 0.63 15.71
N THR A 307 -5.51 -0.70 15.62
CA THR A 307 -5.53 -1.55 16.81
C THR A 307 -4.13 -1.70 17.39
N ASP A 308 -4.06 -2.34 18.55
CA ASP A 308 -2.86 -2.86 19.19
C ASP A 308 -2.79 -4.39 19.06
N ILE A 309 -3.47 -4.96 18.06
CA ILE A 309 -3.42 -6.40 17.74
C ILE A 309 -2.19 -6.63 16.85
N TYR A 310 -1.07 -6.92 17.49
CA TYR A 310 0.24 -7.10 16.85
C TYR A 310 0.55 -8.57 16.49
N ASP A 311 -0.25 -9.16 15.61
CA ASP A 311 -0.07 -10.56 15.18
C ASP A 311 0.41 -10.64 13.71
N LEU A 312 1.54 -11.31 13.51
CA LEU A 312 2.13 -11.55 12.19
C LEU A 312 1.26 -12.45 11.31
N VAL A 313 0.57 -13.44 11.90
CA VAL A 313 -0.27 -14.40 11.16
C VAL A 313 -1.46 -13.71 10.51
N ILE A 314 -2.03 -12.70 11.19
CA ILE A 314 -3.11 -11.89 10.61
C ILE A 314 -2.58 -11.10 9.40
N TRP A 315 -1.42 -10.45 9.52
CA TRP A 315 -0.82 -9.72 8.40
C TRP A 315 -0.49 -10.63 7.23
N GLU A 316 0.03 -11.84 7.47
CA GLU A 316 0.22 -12.84 6.42
C GLU A 316 -1.09 -13.20 5.74
N GLY A 317 -2.15 -13.37 6.53
CA GLY A 317 -3.48 -13.67 6.00
C GLY A 317 -4.05 -12.52 5.15
N ILE A 318 -3.88 -11.27 5.58
CA ILE A 318 -4.26 -10.08 4.81
C ILE A 318 -3.48 -10.04 3.49
N VAL A 319 -2.16 -10.20 3.52
CA VAL A 319 -1.32 -10.22 2.29
C VAL A 319 -1.81 -11.29 1.32
N LYS A 320 -2.07 -12.52 1.79
CA LYS A 320 -2.60 -13.61 0.95
C LYS A 320 -3.98 -13.30 0.37
N CYS A 321 -4.87 -12.70 1.15
CA CYS A 321 -6.19 -12.31 0.65
C CYS A 321 -6.08 -11.27 -0.48
N PHE A 322 -5.22 -10.26 -0.32
CA PHE A 322 -5.01 -9.24 -1.36
C PHE A 322 -4.20 -9.75 -2.56
N GLN A 323 -3.29 -10.70 -2.35
CA GLN A 323 -2.58 -11.42 -3.42
C GLN A 323 -3.57 -12.23 -4.27
N HIS A 324 -4.45 -13.01 -3.63
CA HIS A 324 -5.51 -13.74 -4.33
C HIS A 324 -6.47 -12.80 -5.07
N ALA A 325 -6.82 -11.66 -4.46
CA ALA A 325 -7.66 -10.65 -5.09
C ALA A 325 -6.98 -9.86 -6.23
N GLN A 326 -5.68 -10.07 -6.48
CA GLN A 326 -4.87 -9.27 -7.41
C GLN A 326 -4.95 -7.75 -7.11
N LYS A 327 -4.87 -7.40 -5.82
CA LYS A 327 -4.99 -6.03 -5.31
C LYS A 327 -3.84 -5.65 -4.37
N LEU A 328 -2.65 -6.24 -4.54
CA LEU A 328 -1.54 -6.03 -3.61
C LEU A 328 -1.10 -4.56 -3.56
N GLU A 329 -1.18 -3.85 -4.69
CA GLU A 329 -0.96 -2.41 -4.79
C GLU A 329 -1.90 -1.62 -3.88
N VAL A 330 -3.19 -1.98 -3.87
CA VAL A 330 -4.20 -1.33 -3.02
C VAL A 330 -3.86 -1.51 -1.54
N LEU A 331 -3.39 -2.71 -1.15
CA LEU A 331 -2.91 -2.97 0.20
C LEU A 331 -1.69 -2.10 0.55
N LEU A 332 -0.71 -2.02 -0.35
CA LEU A 332 0.50 -1.21 -0.18
C LEU A 332 0.16 0.28 -0.03
N HIS A 333 -0.73 0.80 -0.89
CA HIS A 333 -1.24 2.17 -0.80
C HIS A 333 -1.92 2.43 0.55
N CYS A 334 -2.77 1.50 1.01
CA CYS A 334 -3.44 1.60 2.31
C CYS A 334 -2.43 1.67 3.45
N VAL A 335 -1.51 0.70 3.53
CA VAL A 335 -0.54 0.61 4.63
C VAL A 335 0.37 1.84 4.65
N PHE A 336 0.91 2.26 3.52
CA PHE A 336 1.83 3.40 3.49
C PHE A 336 1.11 4.73 3.71
N SER A 337 -0.10 4.92 3.18
CA SER A 337 -0.87 6.14 3.45
C SER A 337 -1.16 6.33 4.94
N LEU A 338 -1.51 5.26 5.65
CA LEU A 338 -1.78 5.32 7.09
C LEU A 338 -0.51 5.45 7.93
N THR A 339 0.57 4.77 7.53
CA THR A 339 1.85 4.86 8.24
C THR A 339 2.43 6.28 8.20
N PHE A 340 2.22 7.00 7.10
CA PHE A 340 2.79 8.34 6.89
C PHE A 340 1.78 9.48 7.04
N GLN A 341 0.57 9.17 7.53
CA GLN A 341 -0.42 10.18 7.90
C GLN A 341 0.14 11.09 9.01
N GLU A 342 -0.37 12.32 9.12
CA GLU A 342 0.08 13.29 10.11
C GLU A 342 0.05 12.79 11.56
N GLY A 343 1.01 13.27 12.36
CA GLY A 343 1.06 13.03 13.81
C GLY A 343 2.17 12.08 14.25
N SER A 344 2.78 11.32 13.34
CA SER A 344 3.90 10.42 13.65
C SER A 344 5.04 10.63 12.65
N PHE A 345 6.08 11.38 13.04
CA PHE A 345 7.39 11.19 12.40
C PHE A 345 7.95 9.90 12.97
N PRO A 346 8.15 8.85 12.16
CA PRO A 346 8.75 7.64 12.68
C PRO A 346 10.20 7.98 13.01
N THR A 347 10.51 8.13 14.29
CA THR A 347 11.91 8.16 14.71
C THR A 347 12.47 6.74 14.60
N PRO A 348 13.79 6.54 14.45
CA PRO A 348 14.37 5.19 14.55
C PRO A 348 13.84 4.42 15.76
N MET A 349 13.54 5.16 16.83
CA MET A 349 13.00 4.65 18.09
C MET A 349 11.61 4.02 17.97
N THR A 350 10.73 4.62 17.17
CA THR A 350 9.35 4.10 16.95
C THR A 350 9.33 2.69 16.38
N PHE A 351 10.42 2.26 15.74
CA PHE A 351 10.54 0.94 15.14
C PHE A 351 11.11 -0.11 16.10
N PHE A 352 11.54 0.26 17.31
CA PHE A 352 11.90 -0.71 18.34
C PHE A 352 10.68 -1.36 18.98
N GLN A 353 9.52 -0.73 18.89
CA GLN A 353 8.27 -1.31 19.38
C GLN A 353 7.59 -2.10 18.26
N PRO A 354 6.86 -3.19 18.61
CA PRO A 354 5.95 -3.82 17.67
C PRO A 354 5.04 -2.78 17.03
N ASN A 355 5.05 -2.72 15.70
CA ASN A 355 4.18 -1.83 14.96
C ASN A 355 3.70 -2.50 13.68
N HIS A 356 2.53 -2.09 13.21
CA HIS A 356 1.90 -2.67 12.03
C HIS A 356 2.76 -2.54 10.76
N PHE A 357 3.60 -1.51 10.64
CA PHE A 357 4.47 -1.32 9.48
C PHE A 357 5.57 -2.40 9.38
N LEU A 358 6.24 -2.72 10.49
CA LEU A 358 7.23 -3.80 10.54
C LEU A 358 6.60 -5.18 10.44
N LEU A 359 5.45 -5.40 11.08
CA LEU A 359 4.72 -6.66 10.94
C LEU A 359 4.27 -6.89 9.50
N PHE A 360 3.79 -5.84 8.84
CA PHE A 360 3.48 -5.89 7.42
C PHE A 360 4.71 -6.23 6.58
N ALA A 361 5.87 -5.58 6.82
CA ALA A 361 7.11 -5.91 6.12
C ALA A 361 7.51 -7.40 6.29
N ARG A 362 7.41 -7.92 7.53
CA ARG A 362 7.70 -9.33 7.83
C ARG A 362 6.72 -10.28 7.14
N ALA A 363 5.43 -9.99 7.18
CA ALA A 363 4.39 -10.78 6.55
C ALA A 363 4.52 -10.78 5.02
N PHE A 364 4.83 -9.62 4.45
CA PHE A 364 5.14 -9.48 3.03
C PHE A 364 6.36 -10.34 2.67
N GLY A 365 7.39 -10.32 3.51
CA GLY A 365 8.54 -11.22 3.42
C GLY A 365 8.13 -12.67 3.35
N ARG A 366 7.41 -13.17 4.36
CA ARG A 366 7.04 -14.60 4.42
C ARG A 366 6.24 -15.09 3.21
N ASN A 367 5.50 -14.22 2.53
CA ASN A 367 4.77 -14.59 1.32
C ASN A 367 5.63 -14.63 0.05
N PHE A 368 6.70 -13.83 -0.03
CA PHE A 368 7.52 -13.69 -1.26
C PHE A 368 9.01 -14.05 -1.06
N TRP A 369 9.40 -14.61 0.10
CA TRP A 369 10.80 -14.84 0.46
C TRP A 369 11.43 -16.09 -0.16
N SER A 370 10.65 -17.10 -0.51
CA SER A 370 11.15 -18.42 -0.93
C SER A 370 12.23 -18.34 -1.99
N TYR A 371 11.99 -17.59 -3.06
CA TYR A 371 12.94 -17.40 -4.15
C TYR A 371 14.26 -16.76 -3.69
N TYR A 372 14.18 -15.69 -2.89
CA TYR A 372 15.37 -15.00 -2.38
C TYR A 372 16.20 -15.91 -1.48
N HIS A 373 15.54 -16.74 -0.68
CA HIS A 373 16.21 -17.72 0.17
C HIS A 373 16.94 -18.78 -0.64
N GLU A 374 16.22 -19.47 -1.51
CA GLU A 374 16.71 -20.61 -2.29
C GLU A 374 17.91 -20.22 -3.15
N HIS A 375 17.90 -19.03 -3.75
CA HIS A 375 18.94 -18.64 -4.69
C HIS A 375 20.10 -17.85 -4.07
N PHE A 376 19.88 -17.22 -2.91
CA PHE A 376 20.85 -16.27 -2.37
C PHE A 376 21.03 -16.36 -0.85
N PHE A 377 19.94 -16.30 -0.08
CA PHE A 377 20.08 -16.07 1.36
C PHE A 377 20.63 -17.27 2.14
N HIS A 378 20.42 -18.51 1.68
CA HIS A 378 21.03 -19.69 2.31
C HIS A 378 22.55 -19.57 2.45
N LYS A 379 23.23 -18.95 1.46
CA LYS A 379 24.69 -18.71 1.50
C LYS A 379 25.11 -17.80 2.64
N ILE A 380 24.26 -16.85 3.00
CA ILE A 380 24.50 -15.97 4.15
C ILE A 380 24.32 -16.76 5.44
N VAL A 381 23.30 -17.61 5.52
CA VAL A 381 23.07 -18.46 6.69
C VAL A 381 24.22 -19.44 6.87
N ASP A 382 24.65 -20.12 5.81
CA ASP A 382 25.79 -21.05 5.82
C ASP A 382 27.08 -20.35 6.24
N LEU A 383 27.31 -19.12 5.77
CA LEU A 383 28.46 -18.31 6.18
C LEU A 383 28.45 -18.04 7.69
N ILE A 384 27.29 -17.73 8.26
CA ILE A 384 27.14 -17.46 9.70
C ILE A 384 27.28 -18.76 10.49
N ASP A 385 26.68 -19.84 10.02
CA ASP A 385 26.67 -21.16 10.67
C ASP A 385 28.04 -21.84 10.61
N SER A 386 28.88 -21.52 9.62
CA SER A 386 30.24 -22.05 9.50
C SER A 386 31.23 -21.56 10.56
N LYS A 387 30.81 -20.65 11.45
CA LYS A 387 31.66 -20.08 12.50
C LYS A 387 31.44 -20.84 13.80
N GLU A 388 32.43 -21.61 14.24
CA GLU A 388 32.26 -22.49 15.40
C GLU A 388 31.98 -21.72 16.70
N ASN A 389 32.55 -20.53 16.91
CA ASN A 389 32.26 -19.70 18.10
C ASN A 389 32.46 -18.19 17.83
N LEU A 390 31.38 -17.43 17.61
CA LEU A 390 31.46 -15.95 17.65
C LEU A 390 31.54 -15.41 19.08
N THR A 391 31.05 -16.19 20.05
CA THR A 391 31.05 -15.90 21.48
C THR A 391 31.56 -17.11 22.24
N ASP A 392 32.87 -17.18 22.50
CA ASP A 392 33.45 -18.23 23.34
C ASP A 392 32.99 -18.10 24.81
N GLN A 393 32.61 -16.88 25.22
CA GLN A 393 32.02 -16.53 26.52
C GLN A 393 31.03 -15.39 26.29
N TYR A 394 29.87 -15.42 26.95
CA TYR A 394 28.78 -14.44 26.79
C TYR A 394 29.23 -12.96 26.92
N ASP A 395 30.40 -12.71 27.51
CA ASP A 395 30.90 -11.36 27.83
C ASP A 395 32.02 -10.84 26.92
N GLN A 396 32.65 -11.65 26.05
CA GLN A 396 33.75 -11.19 25.17
C GLN A 396 33.71 -11.83 23.78
N PRO A 397 32.91 -11.29 22.84
CA PRO A 397 32.91 -11.74 21.46
C PRO A 397 34.29 -11.52 20.82
N ASN A 398 34.72 -12.42 19.92
CA ASN A 398 35.92 -12.21 19.12
C ASN A 398 35.69 -11.04 18.16
N ILE A 399 36.02 -9.82 18.60
CA ILE A 399 35.69 -8.57 17.91
C ILE A 399 36.18 -8.60 16.46
N ARG A 400 37.38 -9.14 16.20
CA ARG A 400 37.95 -9.14 14.84
C ARG A 400 37.21 -10.09 13.90
N GLU A 401 36.86 -11.28 14.37
CA GLU A 401 36.08 -12.24 13.57
C GLU A 401 34.63 -11.77 13.40
N CYS A 402 34.03 -11.18 14.44
CA CYS A 402 32.71 -10.54 14.36
C CYS A 402 32.70 -9.41 13.32
N GLU A 403 33.72 -8.54 13.31
CA GLU A 403 33.83 -7.49 12.31
C GLU A 403 33.85 -8.06 10.89
N LYS A 404 34.72 -9.06 10.65
CA LYS A 404 34.82 -9.69 9.33
C LYS A 404 33.49 -10.29 8.91
N LEU A 405 32.81 -11.01 9.81
CA LEU A 405 31.53 -11.65 9.53
C LEU A 405 30.46 -10.60 9.22
N VAL A 406 30.25 -9.63 10.11
CA VAL A 406 29.23 -8.58 9.98
C VAL A 406 29.38 -7.84 8.65
N PHE A 407 30.57 -7.34 8.34
CA PHE A 407 30.78 -6.61 7.09
C PHE A 407 30.75 -7.52 5.86
N SER A 408 31.05 -8.81 6.00
CA SER A 408 30.84 -9.78 4.91
C SER A 408 29.35 -10.01 4.65
N VAL A 409 28.55 -10.21 5.70
CA VAL A 409 27.08 -10.35 5.61
C VAL A 409 26.47 -9.10 4.97
N LEU A 410 26.80 -7.91 5.47
CA LEU A 410 26.34 -6.64 4.89
C LEU A 410 26.71 -6.51 3.41
N LYS A 411 27.96 -6.86 3.05
CA LYS A 411 28.42 -6.87 1.66
C LYS A 411 27.63 -7.87 0.80
N TYR A 412 27.38 -9.08 1.31
CA TYR A 412 26.59 -10.08 0.60
C TYR A 412 25.18 -9.57 0.36
N ILE A 413 24.49 -9.06 1.39
CA ILE A 413 23.12 -8.50 1.25
C ILE A 413 23.07 -7.49 0.11
N MET A 414 24.03 -6.56 0.03
CA MET A 414 24.08 -5.58 -1.05
C MET A 414 24.37 -6.20 -2.43
N ALA A 415 25.20 -7.25 -2.48
CA ALA A 415 25.47 -8.00 -3.70
C ALA A 415 24.26 -8.83 -4.18
N GLY A 416 23.34 -9.18 -3.27
CA GLY A 416 22.15 -9.99 -3.52
C GLY A 416 21.01 -9.28 -4.26
N TYR A 417 21.19 -8.03 -4.69
CA TYR A 417 20.11 -7.20 -5.27
C TYR A 417 19.36 -7.88 -6.43
N SER A 418 20.05 -8.69 -7.25
CA SER A 418 19.47 -9.40 -8.40
C SER A 418 18.47 -10.47 -8.00
N TYR A 419 18.56 -10.99 -6.78
CA TYR A 419 17.71 -12.05 -6.27
C TYR A 419 16.48 -11.51 -5.52
N ILE A 420 16.42 -10.20 -5.27
CA ILE A 420 15.26 -9.60 -4.59
C ILE A 420 14.03 -9.74 -5.48
N PRO A 421 12.93 -10.33 -4.97
CA PRO A 421 11.73 -10.60 -5.73
C PRO A 421 11.09 -9.32 -6.32
N PRO A 422 10.47 -9.41 -7.51
CA PRO A 422 9.64 -8.36 -8.11
C PRO A 422 8.72 -7.63 -7.13
N GLU A 423 7.99 -8.37 -6.30
CA GLU A 423 6.99 -7.87 -5.35
C GLU A 423 7.61 -6.95 -4.30
N TRP A 424 8.82 -7.28 -3.87
CA TRP A 424 9.59 -6.45 -2.94
C TRP A 424 10.05 -5.15 -3.58
N ARG A 425 10.49 -5.21 -4.84
CA ARG A 425 10.88 -3.99 -5.57
C ARG A 425 9.69 -3.06 -5.77
N LEU A 426 8.52 -3.62 -6.06
CA LEU A 426 7.27 -2.86 -6.10
C LEU A 426 6.97 -2.21 -4.74
N ALA A 427 6.94 -2.99 -3.65
CA ALA A 427 6.65 -2.46 -2.32
C ALA A 427 7.61 -1.31 -1.94
N LEU A 428 8.91 -1.48 -2.21
CA LEU A 428 9.93 -0.46 -1.96
C LEU A 428 9.79 0.76 -2.88
N ASN A 429 9.38 0.58 -4.14
CA ASN A 429 9.15 1.68 -5.07
C ASN A 429 7.93 2.54 -4.66
N ILE A 430 6.84 1.89 -4.23
CA ILE A 430 5.66 2.58 -3.67
C ILE A 430 6.06 3.30 -2.38
N LEU A 431 6.71 2.59 -1.43
CA LEU A 431 7.18 3.15 -0.17
C LEU A 431 8.04 4.41 -0.39
N ARG A 432 9.04 4.33 -1.29
CA ARG A 432 9.89 5.47 -1.68
C ARG A 432 9.05 6.67 -2.12
N SER A 433 8.06 6.45 -2.96
CA SER A 433 7.21 7.54 -3.48
C SER A 433 6.40 8.22 -2.38
N TYR A 434 5.85 7.46 -1.43
CA TYR A 434 5.15 8.00 -0.26
C TYR A 434 6.09 8.83 0.64
N ILE A 435 7.30 8.32 0.91
CA ILE A 435 8.30 9.04 1.71
C ILE A 435 8.71 10.35 1.04
N ASN A 436 8.93 10.33 -0.27
CA ASN A 436 9.34 11.51 -1.04
C ASN A 436 8.28 12.62 -0.98
N VAL A 437 7.01 12.26 -1.14
CA VAL A 437 5.88 13.19 -1.08
C VAL A 437 5.59 13.68 0.34
N ARG A 438 5.97 12.92 1.37
CA ARG A 438 5.69 13.28 2.78
C ARG A 438 6.78 14.13 3.43
N TYR A 439 8.03 13.78 3.18
CA TYR A 439 9.18 14.31 3.90
C TYR A 439 10.15 15.06 2.99
N ASN A 440 10.18 14.72 1.69
CA ASN A 440 11.12 15.24 0.71
C ASN A 440 12.56 15.35 1.24
N ASN A 441 13.07 14.27 1.84
CA ASN A 441 14.31 14.24 2.60
C ASN A 441 15.12 12.97 2.31
N VAL A 442 16.39 13.11 1.90
CA VAL A 442 17.22 11.96 1.50
C VAL A 442 17.58 11.08 2.71
N GLY A 443 17.88 11.69 3.86
CA GLY A 443 18.16 10.97 5.11
C GLY A 443 16.98 10.11 5.54
N THR A 444 15.79 10.70 5.62
CA THR A 444 14.54 10.00 5.96
C THR A 444 14.19 8.92 4.94
N LEU A 445 14.34 9.19 3.64
CA LEU A 445 14.15 8.19 2.59
C LEU A 445 15.02 6.95 2.82
N THR A 446 16.32 7.17 3.04
CA THR A 446 17.28 6.10 3.27
C THR A 446 16.92 5.31 4.52
N LEU A 447 16.59 6.01 5.61
CA LEU A 447 16.21 5.40 6.88
C LEU A 447 14.97 4.51 6.73
N MET A 448 13.90 5.02 6.12
CA MET A 448 12.64 4.26 6.01
C MET A 448 12.76 3.05 5.08
N LEU A 449 13.49 3.17 3.97
CA LEU A 449 13.78 2.01 3.11
C LEU A 449 14.65 0.99 3.85
N SER A 450 15.65 1.45 4.59
CA SER A 450 16.51 0.59 5.43
C SER A 450 15.73 -0.13 6.53
N ILE A 451 14.80 0.57 7.18
CA ILE A 451 13.98 -0.02 8.23
C ILE A 451 13.00 -1.02 7.65
N PHE A 452 12.33 -0.71 6.53
CA PHE A 452 11.40 -1.65 5.92
C PHE A 452 12.10 -2.92 5.38
N PHE A 453 13.19 -2.75 4.63
CA PHE A 453 13.92 -3.85 4.01
C PHE A 453 14.90 -4.52 4.99
N GLY A 454 15.82 -3.76 5.58
CA GLY A 454 16.84 -4.28 6.49
C GLY A 454 16.25 -4.76 7.81
N PHE A 455 15.50 -3.91 8.52
CA PHE A 455 14.97 -4.27 9.83
C PHE A 455 13.66 -5.09 9.78
N GLY A 456 12.76 -4.76 8.86
CA GLY A 456 11.50 -5.49 8.68
C GLY A 456 11.76 -6.90 8.15
N MET A 457 12.44 -7.00 7.02
CA MET A 457 12.62 -8.27 6.32
C MET A 457 13.89 -9.03 6.74
N ILE A 458 15.08 -8.46 6.52
CA ILE A 458 16.35 -9.20 6.75
C ILE A 458 16.54 -9.56 8.22
N TYR A 459 16.40 -8.59 9.11
CA TYR A 459 16.49 -8.82 10.56
C TYR A 459 15.34 -9.73 11.04
N GLY A 460 14.12 -9.54 10.53
CA GLY A 460 12.99 -10.42 10.83
C GLY A 460 13.25 -11.88 10.48
N PHE A 461 13.94 -12.14 9.36
CA PHE A 461 14.38 -13.49 9.00
C PHE A 461 15.37 -14.04 10.01
N PHE A 462 16.46 -13.30 10.28
CA PHE A 462 17.51 -13.78 11.18
C PHE A 462 16.97 -14.05 12.60
N LEU A 463 15.98 -13.27 13.05
CA LEU A 463 15.33 -13.46 14.35
C LEU A 463 14.58 -14.80 14.44
N ARG A 464 14.00 -15.27 13.33
CA ARG A 464 13.13 -16.45 13.30
C ARG A 464 13.29 -17.22 11.99
N PRO A 465 14.47 -17.77 11.69
CA PRO A 465 14.77 -18.30 10.35
C PRO A 465 13.87 -19.49 9.98
N TYR A 466 13.52 -20.33 10.96
CA TYR A 466 12.63 -21.49 10.78
C TYR A 466 11.19 -21.12 10.37
N HIS A 467 10.74 -19.89 10.69
CA HIS A 467 9.43 -19.41 10.25
C HIS A 467 9.40 -19.11 8.74
N PHE A 468 10.53 -18.79 8.16
CA PHE A 468 10.67 -18.54 6.72
C PHE A 468 11.04 -19.83 5.97
N VAL A 469 11.87 -20.68 6.58
CA VAL A 469 12.43 -21.88 5.95
C VAL A 469 12.40 -23.05 6.93
N LYS A 470 11.36 -23.88 6.81
CA LYS A 470 11.14 -25.02 7.73
C LYS A 470 12.23 -26.09 7.67
N THR A 471 12.91 -26.20 6.54
CA THR A 471 13.95 -27.22 6.29
C THR A 471 15.34 -26.81 6.75
N LEU A 472 15.50 -25.57 7.22
CA LEU A 472 16.80 -25.07 7.66
C LEU A 472 17.27 -25.85 8.89
N LYS A 473 18.53 -26.27 8.89
CA LYS A 473 19.20 -26.89 10.04
C LYS A 473 20.50 -26.13 10.27
N MET A 474 20.70 -25.63 11.48
CA MET A 474 21.88 -24.85 11.85
C MET A 474 22.65 -25.57 12.94
N GLN A 475 23.97 -25.64 12.79
CA GLN A 475 24.88 -26.20 13.80
C GLN A 475 25.12 -25.20 14.94
N HIS A 476 25.14 -23.90 14.65
CA HIS A 476 25.50 -22.82 15.56
C HIS A 476 24.44 -21.69 15.57
N PRO A 477 23.17 -21.96 15.97
CA PRO A 477 22.09 -20.98 15.89
C PRO A 477 22.33 -19.69 16.70
N LYS A 478 23.08 -19.75 17.81
CA LYS A 478 23.43 -18.58 18.65
C LYS A 478 24.24 -17.51 17.91
N ASN A 479 24.90 -17.87 16.81
CA ASN A 479 25.62 -16.90 15.97
C ASN A 479 24.66 -15.89 15.33
N LEU A 480 23.42 -16.29 15.04
CA LEU A 480 22.39 -15.38 14.52
C LEU A 480 22.01 -14.35 15.57
N ASP A 481 21.78 -14.75 16.81
CA ASP A 481 21.43 -13.84 17.91
C ASP A 481 22.51 -12.77 18.12
N THR A 482 23.78 -13.20 18.13
CA THR A 482 24.93 -12.29 18.22
C THR A 482 24.98 -11.33 17.04
N LEU A 483 24.76 -11.84 15.82
CA LEU A 483 24.79 -11.02 14.62
C LEU A 483 23.62 -10.02 14.57
N LEU A 484 22.42 -10.42 14.99
CA LEU A 484 21.23 -9.57 15.08
C LEU A 484 21.49 -8.34 15.95
N ASN A 485 22.07 -8.56 17.13
CA ASN A 485 22.44 -7.51 18.08
C ASN A 485 23.46 -6.51 17.52
N ILE A 486 24.15 -6.87 16.42
CA ILE A 486 25.09 -5.97 15.74
C ILE A 486 24.43 -5.33 14.52
N LEU A 487 23.67 -6.10 13.72
CA LEU A 487 23.09 -5.66 12.46
C LEU A 487 21.98 -4.61 12.62
N TYR A 488 21.36 -4.50 13.79
CA TYR A 488 20.34 -3.47 14.00
C TYR A 488 20.91 -2.05 13.86
N VAL A 489 22.16 -1.81 14.26
CA VAL A 489 22.82 -0.50 14.20
C VAL A 489 22.94 0.01 12.75
N PRO A 490 23.54 -0.74 11.80
CA PRO A 490 23.60 -0.32 10.41
C PRO A 490 22.24 -0.20 9.74
N PHE A 491 21.26 -1.07 10.06
CA PHE A 491 19.91 -0.97 9.46
C PHE A 491 19.08 0.20 10.00
N THR A 492 19.49 0.82 11.11
CA THR A 492 18.88 2.05 11.63
C THR A 492 19.68 3.30 11.33
N LEU A 493 20.73 3.18 10.49
CA LEU A 493 21.66 4.27 10.14
C LEU A 493 22.31 4.95 11.35
N ASN A 494 22.52 4.18 12.43
CA ASN A 494 23.13 4.66 13.66
C ASN A 494 24.62 4.27 13.73
N LEU A 495 25.32 4.74 14.75
CA LEU A 495 26.71 4.40 15.06
C LEU A 495 26.77 3.60 16.34
N PHE A 496 27.68 2.63 16.40
CA PHE A 496 27.92 1.85 17.61
C PHE A 496 28.28 2.80 18.76
N GLY A 497 27.57 2.63 19.88
CA GLY A 497 27.57 3.49 21.06
C GLY A 497 26.74 2.86 22.18
N GLY A 498 26.68 3.49 23.36
CA GLY A 498 25.94 2.93 24.50
C GLY A 498 26.39 1.51 24.84
N GLU A 499 25.46 0.56 24.82
CA GLU A 499 25.73 -0.88 25.06
C GLU A 499 26.58 -1.53 23.98
N THR A 500 26.62 -0.96 22.77
CA THR A 500 27.42 -1.48 21.65
C THR A 500 28.79 -0.80 21.52
N LYS A 501 29.24 -0.06 22.54
CA LYS A 501 30.48 0.74 22.52
C LYS A 501 31.74 -0.08 22.23
N MET A 502 31.76 -1.38 22.53
CA MET A 502 32.87 -2.27 22.17
C MET A 502 33.14 -2.33 20.65
N TYR A 503 32.15 -2.00 19.82
CA TYR A 503 32.25 -1.96 18.35
C TYR A 503 32.51 -0.55 17.78
N TYR A 504 32.78 0.45 18.62
CA TYR A 504 32.94 1.86 18.20
C TYR A 504 33.98 2.04 17.08
N GLN A 505 35.03 1.22 17.07
CA GLN A 505 36.08 1.24 16.03
C GLN A 505 35.57 0.90 14.61
N TRP A 506 34.37 0.35 14.47
CA TRP A 506 33.76 0.04 13.18
C TRP A 506 33.02 1.23 12.56
N ASN A 507 32.73 2.27 13.35
CA ASN A 507 31.98 3.46 12.91
C ASN A 507 32.59 4.15 11.68
N PRO A 508 33.93 4.34 11.56
CA PRO A 508 34.51 4.90 10.34
C PRO A 508 34.20 4.06 9.09
N ARG A 509 34.22 2.73 9.22
CA ARG A 509 33.91 1.83 8.10
C ARG A 509 32.43 1.90 7.72
N LEU A 510 31.53 2.05 8.70
CA LEU A 510 30.11 2.29 8.43
C LEU A 510 29.91 3.60 7.65
N GLU A 511 30.43 4.70 8.18
CA GLU A 511 30.27 6.05 7.63
C GLU A 511 30.83 6.22 6.22
N PHE A 512 32.07 5.79 6.01
CA PHE A 512 32.80 6.10 4.79
C PHE A 512 32.65 5.03 3.70
N ASN A 513 32.34 3.77 4.07
CA ASN A 513 32.27 2.67 3.12
C ASN A 513 30.87 2.08 2.99
N PHE A 514 30.25 1.67 4.10
CA PHE A 514 28.98 0.94 4.04
C PHE A 514 27.79 1.85 3.68
N TYR A 515 27.53 2.93 4.42
CA TYR A 515 26.33 3.75 4.21
C TYR A 515 26.21 4.34 2.79
N PRO A 516 27.28 4.85 2.16
CA PRO A 516 27.19 5.30 0.77
C PRO A 516 26.79 4.19 -0.21
N GLN A 517 27.35 2.98 -0.05
CA GLN A 517 27.02 1.83 -0.90
C GLN A 517 25.62 1.30 -0.61
N TYR A 518 25.24 1.29 0.67
CA TYR A 518 23.94 0.81 1.11
C TYR A 518 22.81 1.73 0.65
N TYR A 519 23.01 3.05 0.69
CA TYR A 519 22.09 4.01 0.07
C TYR A 519 21.90 3.73 -1.43
N ALA A 520 22.98 3.58 -2.19
CA ALA A 520 22.89 3.25 -3.62
C ALA A 520 22.19 1.91 -3.87
N PHE A 521 22.42 0.92 -3.02
CA PHE A 521 21.71 -0.36 -3.04
C PHE A 521 20.20 -0.18 -2.78
N LEU A 522 19.80 0.55 -1.73
CA LEU A 522 18.39 0.80 -1.40
C LEU A 522 17.65 1.53 -2.52
N LEU A 523 18.29 2.49 -3.19
CA LEU A 523 17.73 3.13 -4.39
C LEU A 523 17.55 2.12 -5.52
N LYS A 524 18.57 1.31 -5.79
CA LYS A 524 18.54 0.31 -6.87
C LYS A 524 17.45 -0.74 -6.68
N ILE A 525 17.22 -1.20 -5.45
CA ILE A 525 16.20 -2.21 -5.17
C ILE A 525 14.79 -1.62 -5.05
N SER A 526 14.68 -0.31 -4.91
CA SER A 526 13.41 0.44 -5.00
C SER A 526 13.13 0.94 -6.41
N ASP A 527 13.97 0.62 -7.40
CA ASP A 527 13.67 0.86 -8.80
C ASP A 527 12.83 -0.28 -9.38
N LEU A 528 11.80 0.10 -10.13
CA LEU A 528 10.89 -0.82 -10.78
C LEU A 528 10.73 -0.39 -12.24
N ASN A 529 11.13 -1.28 -13.16
CA ASN A 529 11.10 -1.05 -14.60
C ASN A 529 10.35 -2.16 -15.36
N PHE A 530 9.55 -2.95 -14.65
CA PHE A 530 8.76 -4.05 -15.20
C PHE A 530 7.44 -4.16 -14.44
N GLU A 531 6.45 -4.80 -15.08
CA GLU A 531 5.17 -5.14 -14.45
C GLU A 531 5.36 -6.32 -13.50
N VAL A 532 4.79 -6.23 -12.30
CA VAL A 532 4.81 -7.31 -11.30
C VAL A 532 3.54 -8.13 -11.44
N ARG A 533 3.69 -9.46 -11.44
CA ARG A 533 2.58 -10.41 -11.43
C ARG A 533 2.67 -11.27 -10.19
N TYR A 534 1.54 -11.49 -9.54
CA TYR A 534 1.48 -12.25 -8.29
C TYR A 534 0.98 -13.67 -8.56
N GLY A 535 1.72 -14.66 -8.09
CA GLY A 535 1.20 -16.03 -8.00
C GLY A 535 -0.02 -16.07 -7.09
N MET A 536 -1.02 -16.90 -7.39
CA MET A 536 -2.16 -17.08 -6.48
C MET A 536 -1.76 -17.99 -5.32
N PRO A 537 -2.16 -17.67 -4.07
CA PRO A 537 -1.99 -18.61 -2.97
C PRO A 537 -2.88 -19.84 -3.17
N ASP A 538 -2.49 -20.98 -2.61
CA ASP A 538 -3.34 -22.18 -2.65
C ASP A 538 -4.63 -21.98 -1.83
N ASN A 539 -5.72 -22.62 -2.27
CA ASN A 539 -7.05 -22.46 -1.65
C ASN A 539 -7.08 -22.83 -0.17
N LYS A 540 -6.28 -23.82 0.26
CA LYS A 540 -6.22 -24.24 1.67
C LYS A 540 -5.57 -23.16 2.53
N SER A 541 -4.43 -22.63 2.09
CA SER A 541 -3.76 -21.51 2.75
C SER A 541 -4.64 -20.26 2.75
N LEU A 542 -5.36 -19.98 1.66
CA LEU A 542 -6.31 -18.85 1.60
C LEU A 542 -7.44 -19.03 2.62
N GLY A 543 -8.11 -20.19 2.65
CA GLY A 543 -9.18 -20.47 3.61
C GLY A 543 -8.71 -20.31 5.07
N TYR A 544 -7.53 -20.85 5.38
CA TYR A 544 -6.89 -20.69 6.69
C TYR A 544 -6.58 -19.21 7.02
N SER A 545 -6.12 -18.45 6.02
CA SER A 545 -5.83 -17.02 6.16
C SER A 545 -7.09 -16.21 6.48
N ILE A 546 -8.18 -16.46 5.75
CA ILE A 546 -9.47 -15.80 5.99
C ILE A 546 -9.98 -16.16 7.39
N HIS A 547 -9.89 -17.43 7.79
CA HIS A 547 -10.29 -17.88 9.12
C HIS A 547 -9.55 -17.15 10.25
N ASN A 548 -8.22 -17.06 10.16
CA ASN A 548 -7.41 -16.37 11.16
C ASN A 548 -7.74 -14.88 11.24
N CYS A 549 -7.96 -14.24 10.09
CA CYS A 549 -8.38 -12.83 10.04
C CYS A 549 -9.75 -12.65 10.71
N MET A 550 -10.73 -13.51 10.40
CA MET A 550 -12.06 -13.47 11.02
C MET A 550 -11.97 -13.66 12.53
N LYS A 551 -11.26 -14.70 13.00
CA LYS A 551 -11.10 -15.00 14.42
C LYS A 551 -10.51 -13.82 15.20
N ALA A 552 -9.55 -13.11 14.62
CA ALA A 552 -8.94 -11.95 15.27
C ALA A 552 -9.78 -10.67 15.17
N MET A 553 -10.48 -10.46 14.07
CA MET A 553 -11.28 -9.26 13.82
C MET A 553 -12.70 -9.35 14.41
N PHE A 554 -13.23 -10.54 14.69
CA PHE A 554 -14.54 -10.73 15.31
C PHE A 554 -14.41 -10.68 16.83
N CYS A 555 -13.89 -9.56 17.33
CA CYS A 555 -13.77 -9.30 18.76
C CYS A 555 -14.19 -7.87 19.09
N GLN A 556 -14.63 -7.67 20.33
CA GLN A 556 -15.12 -6.38 20.81
C GLN A 556 -14.10 -5.25 20.60
N LYS A 557 -12.82 -5.54 20.84
CA LYS A 557 -11.72 -4.57 20.71
C LYS A 557 -11.57 -4.04 19.28
N PHE A 558 -11.55 -4.93 18.29
CA PHE A 558 -11.49 -4.53 16.88
C PHE A 558 -12.79 -3.83 16.46
N TYR A 559 -13.94 -4.34 16.90
CA TYR A 559 -15.25 -3.75 16.60
C TYR A 559 -15.35 -2.29 17.01
N ASP A 560 -14.83 -1.90 18.18
CA ASP A 560 -14.87 -0.52 18.65
C ASP A 560 -14.03 0.42 17.76
N VAL A 561 -12.84 -0.02 17.36
CA VAL A 561 -11.96 0.72 16.44
C VAL A 561 -12.57 0.81 15.03
N LEU A 562 -13.19 -0.27 14.57
CA LEU A 562 -13.89 -0.33 13.29
C LEU A 562 -15.08 0.63 13.26
N LYS A 563 -15.89 0.64 14.32
CA LYS A 563 -17.06 1.54 14.42
C LYS A 563 -16.63 3.00 14.38
N ASP A 564 -15.59 3.37 15.11
CA ASP A 564 -15.01 4.72 15.05
C ASP A 564 -14.50 5.06 13.64
N SER A 565 -13.76 4.13 13.02
CA SER A 565 -13.22 4.34 11.66
C SER A 565 -14.32 4.51 10.62
N ILE A 566 -15.38 3.69 10.65
CA ILE A 566 -16.56 3.83 9.78
C ILE A 566 -17.26 5.16 10.05
N SER A 567 -17.44 5.54 11.31
CA SER A 567 -18.08 6.81 11.67
C SER A 567 -17.30 8.00 11.12
N LYS A 568 -15.96 7.96 11.18
CA LYS A 568 -15.08 8.97 10.58
C LYS A 568 -15.19 9.03 9.06
N VAL A 569 -15.34 7.88 8.39
CA VAL A 569 -15.48 7.82 6.92
C VAL A 569 -16.85 8.32 6.44
N ILE A 570 -17.93 7.98 7.16
CA ILE A 570 -19.30 8.37 6.81
C ILE A 570 -19.59 9.83 7.14
N THR A 571 -18.97 10.37 8.21
CA THR A 571 -19.18 11.76 8.62
C THR A 571 -18.56 12.71 7.59
N ALA A 572 -19.39 13.43 6.82
CA ALA A 572 -18.95 14.25 5.70
C ALA A 572 -17.92 15.36 6.06
N ASN A 573 -17.86 15.76 7.33
CA ASN A 573 -17.07 16.90 7.81
C ASN A 573 -15.68 16.54 8.37
N THR A 574 -15.29 15.26 8.36
CA THR A 574 -13.95 14.85 8.83
C THR A 574 -12.90 15.14 7.75
N VAL A 575 -12.02 16.09 8.03
CA VAL A 575 -10.83 16.39 7.22
C VAL A 575 -9.76 15.36 7.57
N ALA A 576 -9.42 14.53 6.59
CA ALA A 576 -8.42 13.47 6.74
C ALA A 576 -7.80 13.18 5.37
N GLU A 577 -6.55 12.75 5.38
CA GLU A 577 -5.85 12.30 4.18
C GLU A 577 -6.52 11.06 3.60
N THR A 578 -6.45 10.90 2.28
CA THR A 578 -7.03 9.75 1.56
C THR A 578 -5.99 9.03 0.71
N MET A 579 -6.16 7.74 0.47
CA MET A 579 -5.28 6.99 -0.45
C MET A 579 -5.22 7.65 -1.84
N LEU A 580 -6.35 8.15 -2.35
CA LEU A 580 -6.39 8.87 -3.63
C LEU A 580 -5.59 10.16 -3.58
N GLY A 581 -5.73 10.94 -2.51
CA GLY A 581 -4.96 12.16 -2.30
C GLY A 581 -3.46 11.88 -2.34
N TRP A 582 -3.01 10.82 -1.66
CA TRP A 582 -1.64 10.35 -1.74
C TRP A 582 -1.20 9.99 -3.15
N SER A 583 -1.93 9.11 -3.85
CA SER A 583 -1.62 8.73 -5.23
C SER A 583 -1.58 9.95 -6.17
N PHE A 584 -2.48 10.92 -5.97
CA PHE A 584 -2.52 12.15 -6.76
C PHE A 584 -1.28 13.01 -6.55
N THR A 585 -0.85 13.20 -5.31
CA THR A 585 0.39 13.91 -5.02
C THR A 585 1.63 13.18 -5.53
N ILE A 586 1.63 11.84 -5.53
CA ILE A 586 2.69 11.03 -6.15
C ILE A 586 2.75 11.30 -7.66
N VAL A 587 1.61 11.35 -8.36
CA VAL A 587 1.56 11.73 -9.78
C VAL A 587 2.18 13.11 -9.99
N LEU A 588 1.77 14.12 -9.21
CA LEU A 588 2.30 15.48 -9.32
C LEU A 588 3.81 15.56 -9.05
N SER A 589 4.31 14.76 -8.11
CA SER A 589 5.75 14.73 -7.79
C SER A 589 6.63 14.25 -8.95
N ARG A 590 6.08 13.56 -9.96
CA ARG A 590 6.82 13.02 -11.10
C ARG A 590 7.18 14.08 -12.15
N PHE A 591 6.56 15.25 -12.09
CA PHE A 591 6.86 16.37 -12.97
C PHE A 591 8.13 17.12 -12.58
N PHE A 592 8.74 16.78 -11.45
CA PHE A 592 9.88 17.47 -10.89
C PHE A 592 11.10 16.55 -10.85
N LEU A 593 12.27 17.15 -10.99
CA LEU A 593 13.54 16.43 -10.98
C LEU A 593 13.79 15.82 -9.59
N ARG A 594 14.20 14.56 -9.55
CA ARG A 594 14.64 13.88 -8.33
C ARG A 594 16.15 13.68 -8.34
N ILE A 595 16.72 13.62 -7.14
CA ILE A 595 18.17 13.46 -6.94
C ILE A 595 18.72 12.17 -7.57
N TYR A 596 17.90 11.13 -7.64
CA TYR A 596 18.27 9.83 -8.19
C TYR A 596 17.83 9.63 -9.65
N ASP A 597 17.16 10.62 -10.25
CA ASP A 597 16.88 10.55 -11.68
C ASP A 597 18.19 10.57 -12.46
N PRO A 598 18.28 9.84 -13.59
CA PRO A 598 19.47 9.87 -14.42
C PRO A 598 19.70 11.31 -14.86
N GLN A 599 20.70 11.96 -14.24
CA GLN A 599 21.06 13.32 -14.60
C GLN A 599 21.36 13.31 -16.10
N PRO A 600 20.66 14.12 -16.92
CA PRO A 600 21.00 14.24 -18.31
C PRO A 600 22.49 14.56 -18.31
N LYS A 601 23.31 13.73 -18.96
CA LYS A 601 24.75 14.00 -19.05
C LYS A 601 24.85 15.36 -19.71
N ILE A 602 24.96 16.42 -18.90
CA ILE A 602 25.20 17.76 -19.37
C ILE A 602 26.56 17.59 -20.02
N LYS A 603 26.57 17.42 -21.34
CA LYS A 603 27.81 17.40 -22.10
C LYS A 603 28.49 18.66 -21.62
N PRO A 604 29.63 18.57 -20.90
CA PRO A 604 30.26 19.75 -20.34
C PRO A 604 30.34 20.71 -21.50
N LYS A 605 29.70 21.89 -21.40
CA LYS A 605 29.68 22.87 -22.49
C LYS A 605 31.14 22.96 -22.89
N LYS A 606 31.50 22.41 -24.06
CA LYS A 606 32.87 22.53 -24.55
C LYS A 606 33.07 24.03 -24.54
N ILE A 607 33.95 24.50 -23.67
CA ILE A 607 34.45 25.86 -23.79
C ILE A 607 35.03 25.83 -25.19
N VAL A 608 34.31 26.44 -26.14
CA VAL A 608 34.81 26.64 -27.48
C VAL A 608 35.92 27.65 -27.26
N GLN A 609 37.12 27.16 -26.92
CA GLN A 609 38.33 27.88 -27.24
C GLN A 609 38.24 28.06 -28.76
N LEU A 610 38.04 29.30 -29.20
CA LEU A 610 38.31 29.70 -30.57
C LEU A 610 39.79 29.38 -30.83
N LEU A 611 40.08 28.14 -31.22
CA LEU A 611 41.33 27.82 -31.87
C LEU A 611 41.30 28.59 -33.20
N LYS A 612 42.30 29.46 -33.39
CA LYS A 612 42.54 30.11 -34.69
C LYS A 612 42.47 29.04 -35.78
N PRO A 613 41.83 29.32 -36.92
CA PRO A 613 41.68 28.33 -37.98
C PRO A 613 43.06 27.79 -38.37
N VAL A 614 43.21 26.47 -38.28
CA VAL A 614 44.37 25.77 -38.82
C VAL A 614 44.33 25.96 -40.33
N VAL A 615 45.33 26.68 -40.86
CA VAL A 615 45.52 26.80 -42.31
C VAL A 615 45.98 25.44 -42.81
N LEU A 616 45.06 24.71 -43.44
CA LEU A 616 45.40 23.45 -44.10
C LEU A 616 46.19 23.74 -45.39
N PRO A 617 47.26 22.98 -45.68
CA PRO A 617 47.97 23.09 -46.95
C PRO A 617 47.02 22.76 -48.13
N LYS A 618 47.18 23.50 -49.24
CA LYS A 618 46.37 23.31 -50.45
C LYS A 618 46.53 21.86 -50.96
N MET A 619 45.43 21.12 -50.95
CA MET A 619 45.35 19.77 -51.50
C MET A 619 45.46 19.82 -53.04
N PRO A 620 46.14 18.85 -53.67
CA PRO A 620 46.32 18.80 -55.12
C PRO A 620 44.97 18.57 -55.82
N THR A 621 44.66 19.45 -56.77
CA THR A 621 43.50 19.34 -57.66
C THR A 621 43.73 18.22 -58.68
N TYR A 622 42.97 17.13 -58.55
CA TYR A 622 42.85 16.15 -59.62
C TYR A 622 41.82 16.62 -60.66
N ALA A 623 42.24 16.55 -61.92
CA ALA A 623 41.51 17.02 -63.08
C ALA A 623 40.16 16.32 -63.26
N LYS A 624 39.18 17.11 -63.73
CA LYS A 624 37.90 16.64 -64.24
C LYS A 624 38.12 15.70 -65.43
N THR A 625 37.42 14.58 -65.44
CA THR A 625 36.93 13.95 -66.68
C THR A 625 35.42 13.77 -66.58
N GLU A 626 34.76 14.22 -67.62
CA GLU A 626 33.32 14.43 -67.76
C GLU A 626 32.57 13.16 -68.19
N SER A 627 31.25 13.22 -68.00
CA SER A 627 30.17 12.50 -68.72
C SER A 627 29.99 11.02 -68.32
N SER A 628 28.77 10.49 -68.10
CA SER A 628 27.51 10.71 -68.81
C SER A 628 26.30 10.29 -67.96
N TYR A 629 25.18 10.95 -68.22
CA TYR A 629 23.82 10.69 -67.74
C TYR A 629 23.32 9.24 -67.94
N SER A 630 22.46 8.76 -67.03
CA SER A 630 21.11 8.24 -67.37
C SER A 630 20.30 7.89 -66.11
N LYS A 631 19.18 8.61 -65.92
CA LYS A 631 18.08 8.28 -65.01
C LYS A 631 17.28 7.10 -65.55
N LYS A 632 16.86 6.16 -64.71
CA LYS A 632 15.60 5.42 -64.89
C LYS A 632 14.97 5.09 -63.52
N ALA A 633 13.73 5.56 -63.36
CA ALA A 633 12.82 5.24 -62.27
C ALA A 633 11.87 4.13 -62.70
N ILE A 634 11.61 3.12 -61.86
CA ILE A 634 10.46 2.18 -61.93
C ILE A 634 10.18 1.73 -60.48
N ARG A 635 9.10 2.18 -59.82
CA ARG A 635 7.69 1.68 -59.78
C ARG A 635 7.48 0.41 -58.92
N ILE A 636 6.61 0.58 -57.93
CA ILE A 636 6.06 -0.44 -57.00
C ILE A 636 5.11 -1.37 -57.75
N HIS A 637 5.19 -2.69 -57.50
CA HIS A 637 4.03 -3.59 -57.52
C HIS A 637 4.21 -4.83 -56.63
N SER A 638 3.06 -5.22 -56.09
CA SER A 638 2.71 -6.34 -55.21
C SER A 638 2.78 -7.73 -55.86
N GLY A 639 3.02 -8.78 -55.05
CA GLY A 639 2.40 -10.09 -55.27
C GLY A 639 3.31 -11.34 -55.16
N ARG A 640 3.00 -12.17 -54.15
CA ARG A 640 3.09 -13.66 -54.07
C ARG A 640 4.32 -14.41 -54.61
N GLY A 641 4.97 -15.14 -53.69
CA GLY A 641 5.01 -16.61 -53.74
C GLY A 641 6.31 -17.30 -54.19
N ILE A 642 6.73 -18.25 -53.32
CA ILE A 642 7.36 -19.55 -53.64
C ILE A 642 8.91 -19.65 -53.65
N THR A 643 9.39 -20.36 -52.62
CA THR A 643 10.53 -21.31 -52.49
C THR A 643 11.93 -20.97 -53.01
N GLY A 644 12.92 -21.16 -52.14
CA GLY A 644 14.32 -21.40 -52.52
C GLY A 644 15.26 -21.51 -51.33
N GLN A 645 15.69 -22.74 -51.03
CA GLN A 645 16.75 -23.09 -50.08
C GLN A 645 18.09 -22.40 -50.42
N VAL A 646 18.84 -21.94 -49.40
CA VAL A 646 20.31 -21.91 -49.43
C VAL A 646 20.88 -22.15 -48.01
N THR A 647 21.49 -23.33 -47.89
CA THR A 647 22.60 -23.84 -47.05
C THR A 647 23.24 -23.02 -45.91
N ARG A 648 23.25 -23.68 -44.72
CA ARG A 648 24.34 -24.01 -43.77
C ARG A 648 25.57 -23.09 -43.62
N PHE A 649 25.86 -22.76 -42.35
CA PHE A 649 27.16 -23.03 -41.73
C PHE A 649 26.94 -23.62 -40.33
N ASP A 650 27.60 -24.76 -40.08
CA ASP A 650 27.75 -25.50 -38.81
C ASP A 650 28.63 -24.67 -37.83
N ASP A 651 28.81 -24.90 -36.52
CA ASP A 651 28.66 -26.02 -35.59
C ASP A 651 28.69 -25.40 -34.17
N ILE A 652 27.96 -25.97 -33.21
CA ILE A 652 28.46 -26.44 -31.90
C ILE A 652 27.34 -27.31 -31.31
N LYS A 653 27.64 -28.60 -31.23
CA LYS A 653 26.84 -29.65 -30.60
C LYS A 653 26.88 -29.50 -29.08
N GLU A 654 25.74 -29.70 -28.44
CA GLU A 654 25.64 -30.55 -27.26
C GLU A 654 24.26 -31.21 -27.25
N GLU A 655 24.28 -32.55 -27.25
CA GLU A 655 23.14 -33.45 -27.32
C GLU A 655 22.41 -33.51 -25.96
N ASN A 656 21.08 -33.55 -25.99
CA ASN A 656 20.29 -34.46 -25.17
C ASN A 656 18.87 -34.56 -25.77
N ASP A 657 18.63 -35.71 -26.41
CA ASP A 657 17.33 -36.22 -26.84
C ASP A 657 16.40 -36.44 -25.62
N PHE A 658 15.15 -36.00 -25.73
CA PHE A 658 13.94 -36.80 -25.48
C PHE A 658 12.75 -36.04 -26.08
N GLY A 659 11.96 -36.75 -26.90
CA GLY A 659 11.00 -36.18 -27.84
C GLY A 659 9.56 -36.00 -27.35
N ASP A 660 8.76 -35.67 -28.36
CA ASP A 660 7.30 -35.74 -28.51
C ASP A 660 6.44 -34.54 -28.01
N ASP A 661 6.33 -33.57 -28.91
CA ASP A 661 5.10 -33.07 -29.53
C ASP A 661 3.79 -33.10 -28.71
N ILE A 662 3.50 -31.99 -28.01
CA ILE A 662 2.14 -31.48 -27.80
C ILE A 662 2.18 -29.95 -27.96
N ASP A 663 1.46 -29.44 -28.97
CA ASP A 663 1.26 -28.01 -29.22
C ASP A 663 0.42 -27.37 -28.09
N PRO A 664 0.99 -26.42 -27.31
CA PRO A 664 0.29 -25.80 -26.18
C PRO A 664 -0.73 -24.73 -26.59
N PHE A 665 -1.02 -24.55 -27.88
CA PHE A 665 -1.92 -23.49 -28.37
C PHE A 665 -3.21 -23.96 -29.03
N THR A 666 -3.58 -25.24 -28.91
CA THR A 666 -4.91 -25.72 -29.32
C THR A 666 -5.93 -25.50 -28.20
N ILE A 667 -6.69 -24.42 -28.30
CA ILE A 667 -7.89 -24.16 -27.49
C ILE A 667 -8.98 -25.12 -27.96
N ARG A 668 -9.44 -26.02 -27.07
CA ARG A 668 -10.70 -26.74 -27.24
C ARG A 668 -11.79 -25.89 -26.61
N ASP A 669 -12.66 -25.35 -27.45
CA ASP A 669 -13.98 -24.89 -27.03
C ASP A 669 -14.81 -26.13 -26.65
N ASP A 670 -15.61 -26.02 -25.58
CA ASP A 670 -16.50 -27.04 -25.00
C ASP A 670 -16.00 -27.78 -23.73
N GLU A 671 -15.72 -27.03 -22.64
CA GLU A 671 -15.93 -27.56 -21.28
C GLU A 671 -16.56 -26.46 -20.40
N GLU A 672 -17.77 -26.75 -19.88
CA GLU A 672 -18.42 -25.96 -18.83
C GLU A 672 -17.53 -25.93 -17.58
N VAL A 673 -17.19 -24.74 -17.10
CA VAL A 673 -16.47 -24.55 -15.85
C VAL A 673 -17.45 -24.78 -14.69
N ASP A 674 -17.40 -25.98 -14.10
CA ASP A 674 -18.10 -26.30 -12.87
C ASP A 674 -17.55 -25.46 -11.69
N TYR A 675 -18.41 -24.65 -11.09
CA TYR A 675 -18.11 -23.93 -9.86
C TYR A 675 -18.07 -24.93 -8.68
N PHE A 676 -16.85 -25.27 -8.25
CA PHE A 676 -16.64 -26.14 -7.09
C PHE A 676 -16.99 -25.40 -5.78
N VAL A 677 -18.18 -25.66 -5.24
CA VAL A 677 -18.54 -25.37 -3.84
C VAL A 677 -18.00 -26.52 -2.98
N PRO A 678 -17.04 -26.30 -2.06
CA PRO A 678 -16.53 -27.39 -1.23
C PRO A 678 -17.62 -27.88 -0.27
N SER A 679 -18.25 -29.00 -0.62
CA SER A 679 -19.05 -29.78 0.31
C SER A 679 -18.10 -30.45 1.30
N ALA A 680 -18.19 -30.06 2.58
CA ALA A 680 -17.52 -30.66 3.72
C ALA A 680 -15.98 -30.77 3.62
N MET A 681 -15.29 -29.69 3.96
CA MET A 681 -13.89 -29.76 4.37
C MET A 681 -13.80 -30.57 5.68
N GLN A 682 -13.49 -31.86 5.60
CA GLN A 682 -13.09 -32.64 6.78
C GLN A 682 -11.77 -32.09 7.28
N LEU A 683 -11.82 -31.29 8.35
CA LEU A 683 -10.64 -30.94 9.13
C LEU A 683 -10.05 -32.24 9.73
N PRO A 684 -8.72 -32.40 9.77
CA PRO A 684 -8.12 -33.51 10.52
C PRO A 684 -8.57 -33.43 11.99
N GLU A 685 -9.00 -34.56 12.56
CA GLU A 685 -9.39 -34.68 13.97
C GLU A 685 -8.21 -34.30 14.86
N PHE A 686 -8.23 -33.06 15.37
CA PHE A 686 -7.41 -32.66 16.50
C PHE A 686 -8.23 -32.87 17.77
N GLN A 687 -7.81 -33.83 18.60
CA GLN A 687 -8.27 -33.90 19.98
C GLN A 687 -7.69 -32.70 20.74
N MET A 688 -8.50 -31.68 20.98
CA MET A 688 -8.21 -30.63 21.95
C MET A 688 -8.85 -31.01 23.28
N GLU A 689 -8.04 -31.44 24.25
CA GLU A 689 -8.44 -31.39 25.65
C GLU A 689 -8.29 -29.96 26.15
N THR A 690 -9.39 -29.36 26.56
CA THR A 690 -9.41 -28.05 27.23
C THR A 690 -9.07 -28.22 28.71
N PRO A 691 -8.05 -27.56 29.27
CA PRO A 691 -7.91 -27.47 30.71
C PRO A 691 -8.92 -26.43 31.23
N PHE A 692 -9.83 -26.89 32.07
CA PHE A 692 -10.67 -26.07 32.95
C PHE A 692 -9.73 -25.45 33.99
N TRP A 693 -9.56 -24.13 33.99
CA TRP A 693 -8.86 -23.43 35.06
C TRP A 693 -9.87 -23.09 36.16
N ASP A 694 -9.79 -23.79 37.28
CA ASP A 694 -10.38 -23.33 38.53
C ASP A 694 -9.60 -22.09 39.01
N MET A 695 -10.33 -21.02 39.34
CA MET A 695 -9.74 -19.80 39.90
C MET A 695 -9.23 -20.06 41.34
N PRO A 696 -8.04 -19.58 41.73
CA PRO A 696 -7.59 -19.65 43.11
C PRO A 696 -8.41 -18.71 43.99
N SER A 697 -8.76 -19.16 45.20
CA SER A 697 -9.35 -18.32 46.25
C SER A 697 -8.33 -17.33 46.82
N ASP A 698 -8.82 -16.18 47.30
CA ASP A 698 -8.08 -15.02 47.88
C ASP A 698 -7.15 -15.32 49.08
N SER A 699 -6.80 -16.58 49.37
CA SER A 699 -5.95 -16.97 50.50
C SER A 699 -4.46 -17.15 50.17
N ASP A 700 -4.06 -17.14 48.90
CA ASP A 700 -2.69 -17.43 48.48
C ASP A 700 -1.93 -16.18 48.01
N VAL A 701 -1.62 -15.27 48.94
CA VAL A 701 -0.65 -14.18 48.73
C VAL A 701 0.65 -14.52 49.47
N PRO A 702 1.79 -14.67 48.77
CA PRO A 702 3.07 -14.88 49.44
C PRO A 702 3.49 -13.63 50.23
N GLN A 703 3.81 -13.80 51.52
CA GLN A 703 4.41 -12.76 52.34
C GLN A 703 5.85 -12.47 51.86
N LEU A 704 6.14 -11.19 51.61
CA LEU A 704 7.50 -10.69 51.34
C LEU A 704 8.41 -10.88 52.55
N PRO A 705 9.71 -11.18 52.35
CA PRO A 705 10.66 -11.37 53.45
C PRO A 705 10.90 -10.06 54.21
N PRO A 706 11.10 -10.12 55.54
CA PRO A 706 11.30 -8.94 56.36
C PRO A 706 12.72 -8.38 56.13
N GLY A 707 12.82 -7.21 55.50
CA GLY A 707 14.10 -6.51 55.35
C GLY A 707 14.26 -5.56 54.15
N ALA A 708 13.24 -5.37 53.30
CA ALA A 708 13.32 -4.42 52.19
C ALA A 708 12.96 -2.99 52.64
N ASP A 709 13.93 -2.08 52.49
CA ASP A 709 13.85 -0.65 52.80
C ASP A 709 12.64 0.05 52.17
N LYS A 710 11.97 0.88 52.97
CA LYS A 710 10.69 1.54 52.67
C LYS A 710 10.79 2.86 51.88
N ASP A 711 11.91 3.18 51.24
CA ASP A 711 12.14 4.53 50.68
C ASP A 711 12.45 4.64 49.17
N SER A 712 12.18 3.60 48.37
CA SER A 712 12.45 3.65 46.90
C SER A 712 11.22 3.62 45.98
N THR A 713 9.99 3.57 46.49
CA THR A 713 8.78 3.57 45.65
C THR A 713 8.15 4.95 45.53
N ARG A 714 8.89 5.91 44.96
CA ARG A 714 8.31 7.15 44.42
C ARG A 714 8.42 7.17 42.89
N ASN A 715 7.25 7.05 42.26
CA ASN A 715 6.90 7.51 40.91
C ASN A 715 7.65 6.91 39.71
N PHE A 716 7.14 5.79 39.20
CA PHE A 716 7.19 5.50 37.76
C PHE A 716 5.77 5.29 37.24
N ARG A 717 5.09 6.40 36.93
CA ARG A 717 3.98 6.39 35.96
C ARG A 717 4.60 6.62 34.59
N TYR A 718 4.54 5.62 33.72
CA TYR A 718 4.77 5.82 32.29
C TYR A 718 3.85 6.93 31.78
N PRO A 719 4.32 7.82 30.89
CA PRO A 719 3.43 8.74 30.21
C PRO A 719 2.57 7.91 29.26
N GLN A 720 1.37 7.53 29.69
CA GLN A 720 0.27 7.43 28.75
C GLN A 720 0.22 8.80 28.06
N SER A 721 0.40 8.84 26.75
CA SER A 721 0.12 10.04 25.97
C SER A 721 -1.37 10.34 26.07
N LYS A 722 -1.80 10.95 27.18
CA LYS A 722 -2.99 11.77 27.20
C LYS A 722 -2.66 12.95 26.31
N PHE A 723 -3.02 12.83 25.04
CA PHE A 723 -3.42 14.01 24.31
C PHE A 723 -4.59 14.61 25.08
N ASP A 724 -4.30 15.55 25.98
CA ASP A 724 -5.30 16.49 26.48
C ASP A 724 -5.72 17.34 25.27
N ILE A 725 -6.65 16.80 24.50
CA ILE A 725 -7.50 17.59 23.62
C ILE A 725 -8.36 18.41 24.58
N GLN A 726 -7.86 19.58 24.98
CA GLN A 726 -8.76 20.62 25.51
C GLN A 726 -9.84 20.79 24.46
N ALA A 727 -11.07 20.44 24.84
CA ALA A 727 -12.25 20.50 23.99
C ALA A 727 -12.53 21.96 23.62
N ARG A 728 -11.81 22.48 22.61
CA ARG A 728 -12.34 23.52 21.74
C ARG A 728 -13.57 22.88 21.09
N GLY A 729 -14.75 23.46 21.30
CA GLY A 729 -15.97 23.00 20.62
C GLY A 729 -15.72 22.83 19.12
N PRO A 730 -16.47 21.95 18.43
CA PRO A 730 -16.17 21.59 17.05
C PRO A 730 -16.12 22.84 16.18
N ALA A 731 -14.90 23.29 15.85
CA ALA A 731 -14.72 24.34 14.87
C ALA A 731 -15.39 23.86 13.59
N LYS A 732 -16.14 24.74 12.93
CA LYS A 732 -16.85 24.40 11.70
C LYS A 732 -15.80 24.16 10.60
N VAL A 733 -15.33 22.92 10.49
CA VAL A 733 -14.35 22.50 9.50
C VAL A 733 -15.00 22.62 8.12
N MET A 734 -14.47 23.50 7.28
CA MET A 734 -15.05 23.80 5.98
C MET A 734 -14.35 22.93 4.94
N ARG A 735 -15.05 21.93 4.39
CA ARG A 735 -14.64 21.31 3.13
C ARG A 735 -15.05 22.21 1.98
N PHE A 736 -14.27 22.16 0.90
CA PHE A 736 -14.59 22.75 -0.39
C PHE A 736 -15.74 21.98 -1.05
N ASN A 737 -16.92 21.91 -0.42
CA ASN A 737 -18.05 21.20 -1.00
C ASN A 737 -18.69 22.06 -2.10
N ALA A 738 -18.55 21.60 -3.34
CA ALA A 738 -19.68 21.63 -4.27
C ALA A 738 -20.78 20.71 -3.71
N ASN A 739 -22.05 20.98 -4.00
CA ASN A 739 -23.18 20.17 -3.54
C ASN A 739 -23.05 18.69 -3.97
N ILE A 740 -22.49 17.83 -3.11
CA ILE A 740 -22.40 16.36 -3.31
C ILE A 740 -23.65 15.68 -2.70
N THR A 741 -24.83 16.29 -2.83
CA THR A 741 -26.09 15.60 -2.54
C THR A 741 -26.60 14.78 -3.73
N ASP A 742 -26.11 15.06 -4.94
CA ASP A 742 -26.70 14.51 -6.16
C ASP A 742 -26.02 13.23 -6.68
N PHE A 743 -24.97 12.74 -6.02
CA PHE A 743 -24.31 11.47 -6.38
C PHE A 743 -25.01 10.22 -5.84
N ARG A 744 -26.29 10.32 -5.42
CA ARG A 744 -27.04 9.21 -4.80
C ARG A 744 -28.28 8.74 -5.56
N GLN A 745 -28.61 9.32 -6.70
CA GLN A 745 -29.66 8.83 -7.59
C GLN A 745 -29.14 8.85 -9.03
N ASP A 746 -29.57 7.86 -9.81
CA ASP A 746 -29.32 7.66 -11.24
C ASP A 746 -28.03 6.89 -11.59
N ASN A 747 -28.13 5.57 -11.44
CA ASN A 747 -27.85 4.61 -12.51
C ASN A 747 -28.61 3.33 -12.16
N GLU A 748 -29.84 3.24 -12.64
CA GLU A 748 -30.52 1.97 -12.82
C GLU A 748 -29.70 1.14 -13.82
N ASP A 749 -29.27 -0.02 -13.34
CA ASP A 749 -28.92 -1.26 -14.03
C ASP A 749 -29.01 -1.26 -15.57
N GLU A 750 -27.86 -1.13 -16.25
CA GLU A 750 -27.65 -1.84 -17.51
C GLU A 750 -27.05 -3.22 -17.18
N GLU A 751 -27.93 -4.10 -16.69
CA GLU A 751 -27.66 -5.52 -16.58
C GLU A 751 -27.75 -6.17 -17.97
N PHE A 752 -26.71 -6.93 -18.33
CA PHE A 752 -26.64 -7.73 -19.54
C PHE A 752 -27.75 -8.80 -19.55
N GLY A 753 -28.85 -8.52 -20.24
CA GLY A 753 -29.91 -9.50 -20.52
C GLY A 753 -29.54 -10.42 -21.67
N PHE A 754 -29.22 -11.69 -21.37
CA PHE A 754 -29.34 -12.78 -22.33
C PHE A 754 -30.82 -12.98 -22.70
N ALA A 755 -31.15 -12.89 -24.00
CA ALA A 755 -32.49 -13.18 -24.50
C ALA A 755 -32.47 -14.40 -25.44
N ALA A 756 -33.21 -15.43 -25.05
CA ALA A 756 -33.76 -16.45 -25.94
C ALA A 756 -35.20 -16.07 -26.31
N ASN A 757 -35.51 -16.14 -27.63
CA ASN A 757 -36.80 -16.34 -28.33
C ASN A 757 -38.12 -15.98 -27.61
N ASN A 758 -39.12 -15.31 -28.20
CA ASN A 758 -39.70 -15.50 -29.53
C ASN A 758 -40.81 -14.43 -29.79
N LYS A 759 -41.13 -14.22 -31.09
CA LYS A 759 -42.38 -13.70 -31.69
C LYS A 759 -42.70 -12.19 -31.77
N ASN A 760 -42.77 -11.75 -33.04
CA ASN A 760 -43.82 -10.95 -33.71
C ASN A 760 -44.43 -9.74 -33.00
N GLU A 761 -44.21 -8.54 -33.56
CA GLU A 761 -45.25 -7.83 -34.32
C GLU A 761 -44.68 -6.61 -35.09
N LYS A 762 -45.30 -6.35 -36.25
CA LYS A 762 -45.00 -5.23 -37.15
C LYS A 762 -45.66 -3.96 -36.61
N THR A 763 -45.02 -2.79 -36.75
CA THR A 763 -45.37 -1.75 -37.75
C THR A 763 -44.74 -0.40 -37.44
N ASN A 764 -44.29 0.24 -38.54
CA ASN A 764 -44.21 1.69 -38.82
C ASN A 764 -43.63 2.63 -37.76
N ASP A 765 -42.48 3.24 -38.09
CA ASP A 765 -42.45 4.70 -38.06
C ASP A 765 -41.41 5.36 -38.98
N GLN A 766 -41.66 6.65 -39.17
CA GLN A 766 -41.39 7.48 -40.32
C GLN A 766 -39.94 7.98 -40.45
N LYS A 767 -39.56 8.18 -41.72
CA LYS A 767 -38.37 8.90 -42.20
C LYS A 767 -38.50 10.40 -41.89
N GLN A 768 -37.46 11.01 -41.31
CA GLN A 768 -37.10 12.40 -41.64
C GLN A 768 -35.58 12.60 -41.79
N ASN A 769 -35.23 13.24 -42.90
CA ASN A 769 -33.91 13.56 -43.40
C ASN A 769 -33.24 14.69 -42.60
N TYR A 770 -31.92 14.60 -42.39
CA TYR A 770 -31.08 15.77 -42.15
C TYR A 770 -30.00 15.89 -43.23
N HIS A 771 -30.06 17.01 -43.96
CA HIS A 771 -29.08 17.43 -44.94
C HIS A 771 -27.85 18.05 -44.26
N SER A 772 -26.68 17.62 -44.74
CA SER A 772 -25.37 18.17 -44.46
C SER A 772 -25.16 19.56 -45.09
N LYS A 773 -24.55 20.48 -44.35
CA LYS A 773 -23.88 21.66 -44.91
C LYS A 773 -22.50 21.84 -44.26
N SER A 774 -21.50 21.84 -45.13
CA SER A 774 -20.08 22.05 -44.88
C SER A 774 -19.74 23.53 -44.59
N PRO A 775 -18.67 23.85 -43.84
CA PRO A 775 -18.36 25.21 -43.44
C PRO A 775 -17.46 25.95 -44.46
N LYS A 776 -17.75 27.24 -44.63
CA LYS A 776 -17.00 28.20 -45.45
C LYS A 776 -15.73 28.67 -44.73
N LYS A 777 -14.61 28.67 -45.47
CA LYS A 777 -13.33 29.32 -45.15
C LYS A 777 -13.51 30.83 -44.97
N VAL A 778 -12.95 31.40 -43.90
CA VAL A 778 -12.77 32.85 -43.72
C VAL A 778 -11.28 33.19 -43.78
N LYS A 779 -11.00 34.28 -44.52
CA LYS A 779 -9.70 34.83 -44.87
C LYS A 779 -9.04 35.57 -43.70
N ALA A 780 -7.72 35.52 -43.68
CA ALA A 780 -6.83 36.34 -42.87
C ALA A 780 -6.85 37.83 -43.26
N ILE A 781 -6.69 38.70 -42.27
CA ILE A 781 -6.36 40.13 -42.41
C ILE A 781 -5.13 40.39 -41.52
N PRO A 782 -4.11 41.13 -42.03
CA PRO A 782 -2.88 41.40 -41.29
C PRO A 782 -3.02 42.66 -40.43
N ILE A 783 -2.32 42.70 -39.29
CA ILE A 783 -2.16 43.93 -38.50
C ILE A 783 -0.68 44.31 -38.46
N SER A 784 -0.50 45.61 -38.63
CA SER A 784 0.69 46.41 -38.87
C SER A 784 1.68 46.49 -37.71
N HIS A 785 2.94 46.70 -38.09
CA HIS A 785 3.99 47.28 -37.27
C HIS A 785 3.63 48.69 -36.80
N ASP A 786 3.90 49.00 -35.53
CA ASP A 786 4.31 50.34 -35.12
C ASP A 786 5.31 50.28 -33.96
N THR A 787 6.14 51.32 -33.93
CA THR A 787 7.44 51.44 -33.26
C THR A 787 7.42 52.40 -32.06
N LEU A 788 8.39 52.21 -31.15
CA LEU A 788 8.96 53.11 -30.11
C LEU A 788 8.13 53.21 -28.80
N THR A 789 8.70 53.05 -27.60
CA THR A 789 9.70 53.94 -26.96
C THR A 789 10.39 53.28 -25.74
N ASN A 790 11.53 53.87 -25.38
CA ASN A 790 12.52 53.53 -24.35
C ASN A 790 12.06 53.69 -22.87
N GLU A 791 12.99 53.32 -21.97
CA GLU A 791 13.09 53.57 -20.52
C GLU A 791 12.41 52.46 -19.67
N ASP A 792 13.01 51.77 -18.70
CA ASP A 792 14.17 52.03 -17.84
C ASP A 792 14.75 50.70 -17.31
N LYS A 793 16.07 50.63 -17.08
CA LYS A 793 16.77 49.51 -16.42
C LYS A 793 17.24 49.93 -15.02
N PRO A 794 17.01 49.14 -13.96
CA PRO A 794 17.85 49.19 -12.77
C PRO A 794 18.93 48.11 -12.77
N LYS A 795 20.12 48.56 -12.39
CA LYS A 795 21.40 47.86 -12.32
C LYS A 795 21.43 46.77 -11.25
N LYS A 796 22.03 45.62 -11.58
CA LYS A 796 22.50 44.59 -10.66
C LYS A 796 23.65 45.13 -9.79
N MET A 797 23.53 45.03 -8.46
CA MET A 797 24.67 45.13 -7.53
C MET A 797 25.04 43.73 -7.04
N TYR A 798 26.24 43.27 -7.40
CA TYR A 798 26.92 42.14 -6.78
C TYR A 798 27.67 42.63 -5.55
N LYS A 799 27.40 42.04 -4.37
CA LYS A 799 28.25 42.17 -3.18
C LYS A 799 29.11 40.91 -3.04
N LYS A 800 30.41 41.05 -3.30
CA LYS A 800 31.47 40.13 -2.85
C LYS A 800 31.57 40.23 -1.33
N VAL A 801 31.54 39.10 -0.63
CA VAL A 801 32.01 39.01 0.76
C VAL A 801 33.24 38.11 0.77
N SER A 802 34.34 38.69 1.23
CA SER A 802 35.64 38.06 1.45
C SER A 802 35.67 37.33 2.79
N LYS A 803 36.41 36.22 2.80
CA LYS A 803 36.83 35.42 3.97
C LYS A 803 37.38 36.27 5.12
N LYS A 804 37.04 35.87 6.34
CA LYS A 804 37.99 35.65 7.44
C LYS A 804 37.60 34.38 8.17
#